data_AF-A0A1S3FL44-F1
#
_entry.id   AF-A0A1S3FL44-F1
#
_cell.length_a   1.000
_cell.length_b   1.000
_cell.length_c   1.000
_cell.angle_alpha   90.00
_cell.angle_beta   90.00
_cell.angle_gamma   90.00
#
_symmetry.space_group_name_H-M   'P 1'
#
loop_
_entity.id
_entity.type
_entity.pdbx_description
1 polymer ?
#
loop_
_entity_poly.entity_id
_entity_poly.type
_entity_poly.pdbx_seq_one_letter_code
_entity_poly.pdbx_strand_id
1 'polypeptide(L)'
;MLKEKGEYMQWYNDELLQMAKQLGYKLLPAFNTTSGLPYPRINLKFGIRKPEARTGTETDTCTACAGTLILEFAALSRFTGATIFEEYARKALDFLWEKRQRSSNLVGVTINIHTGDWVRKDSGVGAGIDSYYEYLLKAYVLLGDDSFLERFNTHYNAIMRYISQPPLLLDVHIHKPMLNARTWMDALLAFFPGLQVLKGDIRPAIETHEMLYQVIKKHNFLPEAFTTDFRVHWAQHPLRPEFAESTYFLYKATGDPYYLEVGKTLIENLNKYARVPCGFAAMKDVRTGSHEDRMDSFFLAEMFKYLYLLFADKEDIIFDIEDYIFTTEAHLLPLWLSTTNQSISKKNTTSEYTELDDSNFDWTCPNTQILFPHDPLYAQRIREPLKNVVDKSCPRGIIRVREESFRSGAKPPLRARDFMATNPEHLEILKKMGVSLIHLKDGRVQLVQHAIQAASSIDAEDGLRFMQEMIELSSQQQKEQQLPPRAVQIVSHPFFGRVVLTAGPAQFGPDLSKHKETRGFVASSKPYNGCSELTNPEAVMGKIALVQRGQCMFAEKARNIQNAGAIGGIVIDDNEGSSSDTAPLFQMAGDGKDTDDIRIPMLFLFSKEGSIILDAIREYEEVEVLLSDKAKDRDPEMDNEEQPSSENDSQNQSAEQIISISPTVDLVDQETPEESSLNSSPESLSPADIEDAADVSPPEQTSSPTANHETPSLDGECTDLDNQLEEQSETEENSSPEVSWDKKAQPIDSILADWNEDIEAFEMMEKDEL
;
A
#
# COMPACT_ATOMS: atom_id res chain seq x y z
N MET A 1 23.06 26.33 5.07
CA MET A 1 24.43 25.92 4.71
C MET A 1 24.87 26.34 3.31
N LEU A 2 24.35 25.76 2.20
CA LEU A 2 24.88 26.03 0.84
C LEU A 2 24.84 27.53 0.43
N LYS A 3 23.75 28.23 0.78
CA LYS A 3 23.64 29.69 0.64
C LYS A 3 24.65 30.45 1.51
N GLU A 4 24.88 30.00 2.75
CA GLU A 4 25.79 30.65 3.71
C GLU A 4 27.27 30.50 3.33
N LYS A 5 27.63 29.40 2.64
CA LYS A 5 28.98 29.22 2.06
C LYS A 5 29.25 30.18 0.88
N GLY A 6 28.25 30.90 0.37
CA GLY A 6 28.39 31.89 -0.71
C GLY A 6 28.45 31.31 -2.13
N GLU A 7 28.61 30.00 -2.28
CA GLU A 7 28.88 29.34 -3.57
C GLU A 7 27.63 28.96 -4.36
N TYR A 8 26.57 28.51 -3.67
CA TYR A 8 25.37 27.93 -4.30
C TYR A 8 24.08 28.57 -3.80
N MET A 9 23.02 28.50 -4.62
CA MET A 9 21.63 28.90 -4.26
C MET A 9 21.49 30.29 -3.62
N GLN A 10 22.31 31.27 -4.02
CA GLN A 10 22.24 32.65 -3.53
C GLN A 10 20.87 33.32 -3.79
N TRP A 11 20.15 32.85 -4.81
CA TRP A 11 18.83 33.33 -5.21
C TRP A 11 17.69 32.88 -4.29
N TYR A 12 17.85 31.81 -3.51
CA TYR A 12 16.78 31.18 -2.73
C TYR A 12 16.48 31.97 -1.45
N ASN A 13 15.23 32.38 -1.20
CA ASN A 13 14.81 33.20 -0.05
C ASN A 13 13.69 32.53 0.76
N ASP A 14 13.91 31.26 1.09
CA ASP A 14 13.05 30.47 1.99
C ASP A 14 11.62 30.24 1.47
N GLU A 15 11.41 30.32 0.17
CA GLU A 15 10.09 30.16 -0.47
C GLU A 15 9.50 28.77 -0.18
N LEU A 16 10.32 27.71 -0.30
CA LEU A 16 9.92 26.33 0.02
C LEU A 16 9.58 26.15 1.50
N LEU A 17 10.29 26.83 2.41
CA LEU A 17 9.99 26.80 3.84
C LEU A 17 8.66 27.51 4.16
N GLN A 18 8.37 28.62 3.47
CA GLN A 18 7.08 29.31 3.58
C GLN A 18 5.93 28.42 3.08
N MET A 19 6.10 27.76 1.94
CA MET A 19 5.12 26.80 1.41
C MET A 19 4.91 25.61 2.34
N ALA A 20 6.00 25.02 2.87
CA ALA A 20 5.93 23.93 3.84
C ALA A 20 5.20 24.34 5.14
N LYS A 21 5.43 25.57 5.63
CA LYS A 21 4.72 26.12 6.80
C LYS A 21 3.22 26.27 6.54
N GLN A 22 2.84 26.78 5.36
CA GLN A 22 1.42 26.89 4.97
C GLN A 22 0.76 25.51 4.84
N LEU A 23 1.43 24.54 4.21
CA LEU A 23 0.95 23.17 4.11
C LEU A 23 0.79 22.53 5.49
N GLY A 24 1.78 22.65 6.38
CA GLY A 24 1.70 22.15 7.75
C GLY A 24 0.46 22.64 8.49
N TYR A 25 0.15 23.93 8.44
CA TYR A 25 -1.08 24.47 9.05
C TYR A 25 -2.37 23.92 8.42
N LYS A 26 -2.37 23.63 7.12
CA LYS A 26 -3.50 22.97 6.44
C LYS A 26 -3.65 21.49 6.82
N LEU A 27 -2.58 20.82 7.26
CA LEU A 27 -2.60 19.43 7.70
C LEU A 27 -3.02 19.26 9.17
N LEU A 28 -2.74 20.23 10.04
CA LEU A 28 -3.07 20.17 11.48
C LEU A 28 -4.52 19.76 11.82
N PRO A 29 -5.58 20.14 11.07
CA PRO A 29 -6.95 19.68 11.36
C PRO A 29 -7.13 18.16 11.31
N ALA A 30 -6.23 17.41 10.65
CA ALA A 30 -6.21 15.94 10.65
C ALA A 30 -6.12 15.35 12.05
N PHE A 31 -5.42 16.01 12.98
CA PHE A 31 -5.24 15.53 14.35
C PHE A 31 -6.44 15.82 15.27
N ASN A 32 -7.53 16.40 14.75
CA ASN A 32 -8.75 16.72 15.52
C ASN A 32 -9.67 15.49 15.67
N THR A 33 -9.11 14.43 16.25
CA THR A 33 -9.77 13.16 16.61
C THR A 33 -9.77 13.00 18.14
N THR A 34 -10.51 12.00 18.64
CA THR A 34 -10.58 11.74 20.10
C THR A 34 -9.25 11.22 20.66
N SER A 35 -8.44 10.53 19.83
CA SER A 35 -7.13 10.00 20.23
C SER A 35 -5.97 10.98 20.01
N GLY A 36 -6.14 11.96 19.14
CA GLY A 36 -5.03 12.76 18.59
C GLY A 36 -4.27 12.07 17.45
N LEU A 37 -4.64 10.85 17.04
CA LEU A 37 -4.15 10.27 15.78
C LEU A 37 -4.75 11.03 14.58
N PRO A 38 -4.00 11.27 13.50
CA PRO A 38 -4.54 11.96 12.34
C PRO A 38 -5.55 11.11 11.55
N TYR A 39 -6.60 11.75 11.03
CA TYR A 39 -7.39 11.20 9.91
C TYR A 39 -6.45 10.85 8.74
N PRO A 40 -6.67 9.74 8.02
CA PRO A 40 -5.83 9.34 6.89
C PRO A 40 -5.97 10.26 5.67
N ARG A 41 -6.95 11.18 5.65
CA ARG A 41 -7.25 12.10 4.56
C ARG A 41 -7.68 13.47 5.08
N ILE A 42 -7.29 14.52 4.35
CA ILE A 42 -7.68 15.91 4.59
C ILE A 42 -7.80 16.65 3.27
N ASN A 43 -8.80 17.52 3.14
CA ASN A 43 -8.99 18.35 1.98
C ASN A 43 -8.28 19.70 2.16
N LEU A 44 -7.32 20.06 1.30
CA LEU A 44 -6.51 21.28 1.46
C LEU A 44 -7.24 22.60 1.15
N LYS A 45 -8.46 22.54 0.57
CA LYS A 45 -9.38 23.68 0.31
C LYS A 45 -10.47 23.77 1.40
N PHE A 46 -10.96 22.62 1.90
CA PHE A 46 -12.16 22.54 2.75
C PHE A 46 -11.96 21.96 4.17
N GLY A 47 -10.84 21.29 4.46
CA GLY A 47 -10.55 20.68 5.75
C GLY A 47 -11.13 19.27 5.91
N ILE A 48 -11.87 19.04 7.01
CA ILE A 48 -12.33 17.71 7.48
C ILE A 48 -13.80 17.68 7.91
N ARG A 49 -14.46 18.83 8.13
CA ARG A 49 -15.84 18.87 8.66
C ARG A 49 -16.80 19.70 7.79
N LYS A 50 -16.41 19.99 6.56
CA LYS A 50 -17.27 20.63 5.55
C LYS A 50 -17.88 19.55 4.65
N PRO A 51 -19.18 19.60 4.29
CA PRO A 51 -19.79 18.63 3.38
C PRO A 51 -19.04 18.48 2.04
N GLU A 52 -18.48 19.57 1.55
CA GLU A 52 -17.70 19.65 0.30
C GLU A 52 -16.32 18.98 0.42
N ALA A 53 -15.81 18.79 1.64
CA ALA A 53 -14.49 18.20 1.86
C ALA A 53 -14.41 16.72 1.47
N ARG A 54 -15.53 15.99 1.65
CA ARG A 54 -15.65 14.52 1.48
C ARG A 54 -14.58 13.71 2.24
N THR A 55 -14.19 14.22 3.40
CA THR A 55 -13.21 13.66 4.36
C THR A 55 -13.76 13.81 5.77
N GLY A 56 -13.13 13.15 6.75
CA GLY A 56 -13.50 13.24 8.17
C GLY A 56 -14.59 12.26 8.62
N THR A 57 -15.01 11.38 7.72
CA THR A 57 -15.88 10.24 8.00
C THR A 57 -15.11 8.94 8.21
N GLU A 58 -13.83 8.92 7.86
CA GLU A 58 -12.91 7.81 8.12
C GLU A 58 -12.76 7.59 9.64
N THR A 59 -12.77 6.33 10.08
CA THR A 59 -12.71 6.01 11.52
C THR A 59 -11.37 5.46 11.96
N ASP A 60 -10.45 5.29 11.01
CA ASP A 60 -9.34 4.37 11.10
C ASP A 60 -8.18 4.82 10.20
N THR A 61 -6.95 4.52 10.64
CA THR A 61 -5.70 4.92 9.98
C THR A 61 -4.67 3.80 10.12
N CYS A 62 -3.65 3.78 9.26
CA CYS A 62 -2.56 2.82 9.38
C CYS A 62 -1.50 3.28 10.40
N THR A 63 -0.76 2.34 10.99
CA THR A 63 0.23 2.67 12.03
C THR A 63 1.38 3.52 11.50
N ALA A 64 1.87 3.21 10.31
CA ALA A 64 2.80 4.06 9.56
C ALA A 64 2.18 5.45 9.29
N CYS A 65 0.95 5.50 8.75
CA CYS A 65 0.23 6.72 8.40
C CYS A 65 0.14 7.75 9.55
N ALA A 66 0.00 7.26 10.80
CA ALA A 66 -0.06 8.09 11.99
C ALA A 66 1.28 8.29 12.71
N GLY A 67 2.25 7.38 12.50
CA GLY A 67 3.56 7.41 13.16
C GLY A 67 4.66 8.16 12.38
N THR A 68 4.54 8.21 11.06
CA THR A 68 5.59 8.65 10.14
C THR A 68 5.46 10.13 9.78
N LEU A 69 5.38 10.99 10.81
CA LEU A 69 5.23 12.45 10.67
C LEU A 69 6.20 13.26 11.54
N ILE A 70 6.86 12.61 12.52
CA ILE A 70 7.63 13.32 13.55
C ILE A 70 8.88 14.03 13.00
N LEU A 71 9.54 13.48 11.98
CA LEU A 71 10.78 14.07 11.45
C LEU A 71 10.50 15.41 10.76
N GLU A 72 9.51 15.42 9.87
CA GLU A 72 9.10 16.59 9.08
C GLU A 72 8.44 17.64 9.98
N PHE A 73 7.56 17.22 10.90
CA PHE A 73 6.86 18.15 11.79
C PHE A 73 7.82 18.73 12.84
N ALA A 74 8.80 17.97 13.33
CA ALA A 74 9.87 18.51 14.18
C ALA A 74 10.78 19.48 13.39
N ALA A 75 11.25 19.09 12.20
CA ALA A 75 12.07 19.96 11.35
C ALA A 75 11.35 21.27 11.02
N LEU A 76 10.08 21.21 10.62
CA LEU A 76 9.24 22.38 10.36
C LEU A 76 9.06 23.25 11.61
N SER A 77 8.90 22.63 12.79
CA SER A 77 8.84 23.38 14.06
C SER A 77 10.14 24.13 14.36
N ARG A 78 11.29 23.49 14.14
CA ARG A 78 12.62 24.10 14.35
C ARG A 78 12.91 25.22 13.36
N PHE A 79 12.67 25.00 12.07
CA PHE A 79 12.92 26.02 11.03
C PHE A 79 11.96 27.21 11.11
N THR A 80 10.72 27.02 11.59
CA THR A 80 9.70 28.09 11.59
C THR A 80 9.42 28.73 12.95
N GLY A 81 10.02 28.19 14.02
CA GLY A 81 9.78 28.57 15.42
C GLY A 81 8.43 28.13 15.99
N ALA A 82 7.58 27.43 15.23
CA ALA A 82 6.23 27.06 15.64
C ALA A 82 6.20 25.61 16.18
N THR A 83 6.27 25.43 17.50
CA THR A 83 6.32 24.11 18.19
C THR A 83 5.14 23.19 17.91
N ILE A 84 4.00 23.77 17.53
CA ILE A 84 2.72 23.09 17.34
C ILE A 84 2.82 21.84 16.46
N PHE A 85 3.63 21.85 15.40
CA PHE A 85 3.73 20.70 14.49
C PHE A 85 4.33 19.49 15.22
N GLU A 86 5.49 19.64 15.86
CA GLU A 86 6.11 18.55 16.63
C GLU A 86 5.18 18.04 17.74
N GLU A 87 4.51 18.94 18.46
CA GLU A 87 3.61 18.59 19.55
C GLU A 87 2.48 17.65 19.09
N TYR A 88 1.92 17.86 17.90
CA TYR A 88 0.88 16.98 17.35
C TYR A 88 1.44 15.63 16.89
N ALA A 89 2.56 15.61 16.17
CA ALA A 89 3.18 14.37 15.71
C ALA A 89 3.68 13.50 16.88
N ARG A 90 4.23 14.13 17.93
CA ARG A 90 4.70 13.46 19.15
C ARG A 90 3.54 12.82 19.92
N LYS A 91 2.43 13.54 20.11
CA LYS A 91 1.20 13.00 20.74
C LYS A 91 0.65 11.78 19.99
N ALA A 92 0.70 11.77 18.67
CA ALA A 92 0.29 10.60 17.87
C ALA A 92 1.20 9.37 18.12
N LEU A 93 2.53 9.57 18.16
CA LEU A 93 3.50 8.51 18.50
C LEU A 93 3.37 8.01 19.94
N ASP A 94 3.08 8.89 20.89
CA ASP A 94 2.81 8.54 22.30
C ASP A 94 1.57 7.65 22.40
N PHE A 95 0.48 8.01 21.72
CA PHE A 95 -0.74 7.20 21.69
C PHE A 95 -0.51 5.83 21.04
N LEU A 96 0.18 5.75 19.89
CA LEU A 96 0.54 4.47 19.26
C LEU A 96 1.38 3.57 20.19
N TRP A 97 2.35 4.16 20.91
CA TRP A 97 3.15 3.45 21.90
C TRP A 97 2.31 2.89 23.05
N GLU A 98 1.36 3.66 23.58
CA GLU A 98 0.47 3.21 24.67
C GLU A 98 -0.42 2.03 24.25
N LYS A 99 -0.86 2.02 22.99
CA LYS A 99 -1.78 1.03 22.42
C LYS A 99 -1.13 -0.29 22.02
N ARG A 100 0.21 -0.40 22.03
CA ARG A 100 0.92 -1.67 21.77
C ARG A 100 0.44 -2.82 22.66
N GLN A 101 0.45 -4.04 22.13
CA GLN A 101 0.02 -5.22 22.87
C GLN A 101 1.03 -5.58 23.97
N ARG A 102 0.68 -5.33 25.23
CA ARG A 102 1.61 -5.42 26.39
C ARG A 102 2.31 -6.77 26.58
N SER A 103 1.74 -7.86 26.06
CA SER A 103 2.33 -9.22 26.16
C SER A 103 3.39 -9.54 25.09
N SER A 104 3.39 -8.82 23.97
CA SER A 104 4.28 -9.05 22.82
C SER A 104 5.06 -7.81 22.40
N ASN A 105 4.70 -6.64 22.93
CA ASN A 105 5.07 -5.29 22.50
C ASN A 105 4.69 -4.90 21.06
N LEU A 106 4.11 -5.80 20.25
CA LEU A 106 3.74 -5.52 18.87
C LEU A 106 2.56 -4.55 18.73
N VAL A 107 2.51 -3.85 17.60
CA VAL A 107 1.43 -2.95 17.13
C VAL A 107 0.72 -3.55 15.91
N GLY A 108 -0.56 -3.23 15.70
CA GLY A 108 -1.31 -3.73 14.54
C GLY A 108 -1.09 -2.89 13.27
N VAL A 109 -1.60 -3.34 12.12
CA VAL A 109 -1.55 -2.57 10.85
C VAL A 109 -2.48 -1.35 10.86
N THR A 110 -3.67 -1.46 11.46
CA THR A 110 -4.71 -0.43 11.37
C THR A 110 -5.39 -0.22 12.71
N ILE A 111 -5.54 1.04 13.11
CA ILE A 111 -6.09 1.47 14.40
C ILE A 111 -7.25 2.45 14.19
N ASN A 112 -8.29 2.33 15.02
CA ASN A 112 -9.39 3.28 15.04
C ASN A 112 -8.96 4.60 15.69
N ILE A 113 -9.16 5.75 15.03
CA ILE A 113 -8.70 7.08 15.48
C ILE A 113 -9.56 7.69 16.59
N HIS A 114 -10.69 7.07 16.96
CA HIS A 114 -11.56 7.54 18.04
C HIS A 114 -11.47 6.67 19.30
N THR A 115 -11.47 5.34 19.16
CA THR A 115 -11.35 4.40 20.29
C THR A 115 -9.90 4.00 20.58
N GLY A 116 -9.03 4.06 19.56
CA GLY A 116 -7.69 3.51 19.60
C GLY A 116 -7.67 1.98 19.68
N ASP A 117 -8.70 1.30 19.18
CA ASP A 117 -8.69 -0.16 19.05
C ASP A 117 -8.03 -0.59 17.74
N TRP A 118 -7.25 -1.67 17.80
CA TRP A 118 -6.68 -2.31 16.61
C TRP A 118 -7.80 -2.93 15.76
N VAL A 119 -8.05 -2.36 14.58
CA VAL A 119 -8.97 -2.90 13.56
C VAL A 119 -8.30 -4.10 12.89
N ARG A 120 -7.07 -3.90 12.39
CA ARG A 120 -6.21 -4.95 11.83
C ARG A 120 -5.14 -5.34 12.84
N LYS A 121 -5.17 -6.61 13.24
CA LYS A 121 -4.41 -7.18 14.37
C LYS A 121 -3.26 -8.11 13.91
N ASP A 122 -2.99 -8.14 12.60
CA ASP A 122 -1.72 -8.56 12.03
C ASP A 122 -0.62 -7.54 12.32
N SER A 123 0.61 -8.01 12.41
CA SER A 123 1.81 -7.23 12.70
C SER A 123 3.01 -7.87 12.00
N GLY A 124 3.76 -7.05 11.29
CA GLY A 124 4.96 -7.41 10.55
C GLY A 124 5.88 -6.21 10.47
N VAL A 125 6.84 -6.25 9.55
CA VAL A 125 7.63 -5.07 9.16
C VAL A 125 7.19 -4.49 7.81
N GLY A 126 6.18 -5.07 7.17
CA GLY A 126 5.69 -4.65 5.87
C GLY A 126 4.60 -3.59 5.91
N ALA A 127 3.86 -3.54 4.80
CA ALA A 127 2.86 -2.54 4.46
C ALA A 127 2.00 -2.01 5.64
N GLY A 128 2.20 -0.73 5.98
CA GLY A 128 1.36 0.03 6.91
C GLY A 128 1.82 -0.01 8.37
N ILE A 129 2.98 -0.61 8.65
CA ILE A 129 3.68 -0.52 9.95
C ILE A 129 5.16 -0.18 9.74
N ASP A 130 5.82 -0.79 8.75
CA ASP A 130 7.10 -0.36 8.15
C ASP A 130 7.74 0.93 8.74
N SER A 131 7.30 2.10 8.28
CA SER A 131 7.93 3.38 8.58
C SER A 131 7.66 3.93 9.99
N TYR A 132 6.73 3.35 10.75
CA TYR A 132 6.61 3.66 12.19
C TYR A 132 7.84 3.19 12.97
N TYR A 133 8.36 1.99 12.66
CA TYR A 133 9.58 1.50 13.32
C TYR A 133 10.81 2.29 12.86
N GLU A 134 10.85 2.63 11.57
CA GLU A 134 11.86 3.49 10.96
C GLU A 134 11.95 4.84 11.70
N TYR A 135 10.82 5.51 11.90
CA TYR A 135 10.76 6.85 12.48
C TYR A 135 11.06 6.87 13.97
N LEU A 136 10.87 5.77 14.71
CA LEU A 136 11.35 5.70 16.08
C LEU A 136 12.89 5.74 16.14
N LEU A 137 13.61 4.98 15.31
CA LEU A 137 15.08 5.07 15.29
C LEU A 137 15.55 6.41 14.71
N LYS A 138 15.00 6.82 13.57
CA LYS A 138 15.41 8.07 12.89
C LYS A 138 15.09 9.32 13.73
N ALA A 139 14.01 9.32 14.52
CA ALA A 139 13.69 10.44 15.43
C ALA A 139 14.62 10.50 16.64
N TYR A 140 15.09 9.37 17.16
CA TYR A 140 16.17 9.38 18.14
C TYR A 140 17.43 10.06 17.56
N VAL A 141 17.86 9.65 16.37
CA VAL A 141 19.05 10.21 15.70
C VAL A 141 18.89 11.71 15.42
N LEU A 142 17.71 12.16 14.95
CA LEU A 142 17.47 13.57 14.62
C LEU A 142 17.27 14.47 15.85
N LEU A 143 16.53 14.00 16.86
CA LEU A 143 16.05 14.84 17.97
C LEU A 143 16.84 14.66 19.27
N GLY A 144 17.58 13.55 19.41
CA GLY A 144 18.40 13.24 20.59
C GLY A 144 17.59 12.86 21.83
N ASP A 145 16.36 12.35 21.65
CA ASP A 145 15.43 11.97 22.73
C ASP A 145 15.40 10.44 22.91
N ASP A 146 16.01 9.99 24.01
CA ASP A 146 16.16 8.59 24.42
C ASP A 146 14.84 7.79 24.44
N SER A 147 13.69 8.46 24.62
CA SER A 147 12.40 7.77 24.63
C SER A 147 12.01 7.19 23.28
N PHE A 148 12.50 7.74 22.16
CA PHE A 148 12.31 7.12 20.84
C PHE A 148 13.16 5.86 20.68
N LEU A 149 14.39 5.85 21.20
CA LEU A 149 15.28 4.69 21.18
C LEU A 149 14.77 3.56 22.06
N GLU A 150 14.27 3.85 23.27
CA GLU A 150 13.65 2.85 24.15
C GLU A 150 12.47 2.15 23.45
N ARG A 151 11.61 2.94 22.77
CA ARG A 151 10.47 2.44 22.00
C ARG A 151 10.93 1.58 20.82
N PHE A 152 11.91 2.06 20.06
CA PHE A 152 12.48 1.33 18.93
C PHE A 152 13.09 0.00 19.38
N ASN A 153 13.98 -0.01 20.37
CA ASN A 153 14.62 -1.23 20.88
C ASN A 153 13.57 -2.21 21.45
N THR A 154 12.53 -1.72 22.12
CA THR A 154 11.41 -2.55 22.60
C THR A 154 10.67 -3.25 21.44
N HIS A 155 10.39 -2.54 20.36
CA HIS A 155 9.74 -3.10 19.16
C HIS A 155 10.68 -4.00 18.37
N TYR A 156 11.94 -3.62 18.20
CA TYR A 156 12.96 -4.40 17.52
C TYR A 156 13.14 -5.78 18.17
N ASN A 157 13.24 -5.82 19.50
CA ASN A 157 13.31 -7.06 20.26
C ASN A 157 12.05 -7.93 20.09
N ALA A 158 10.87 -7.34 19.89
CA ALA A 158 9.65 -8.08 19.57
C ALA A 158 9.65 -8.61 18.13
N ILE A 159 10.06 -7.79 17.15
CA ILE A 159 10.19 -8.18 15.74
C ILE A 159 11.16 -9.35 15.60
N MET A 160 12.36 -9.23 16.17
CA MET A 160 13.38 -10.28 16.10
C MET A 160 13.00 -11.57 16.84
N ARG A 161 12.06 -11.49 17.80
CA ARG A 161 11.55 -12.66 18.54
C ARG A 161 10.38 -13.36 17.87
N TYR A 162 9.53 -12.62 17.15
CA TYR A 162 8.22 -13.12 16.71
C TYR A 162 8.02 -13.10 15.18
N ILE A 163 8.51 -12.06 14.51
CA ILE A 163 8.34 -11.84 13.06
C ILE A 163 9.53 -12.40 12.28
N SER A 164 10.74 -12.25 12.83
CA SER A 164 11.97 -12.73 12.20
C SER A 164 12.12 -14.25 12.35
N GLN A 165 12.19 -14.93 11.20
CA GLN A 165 12.49 -16.36 11.06
C GLN A 165 13.56 -16.51 9.97
N PRO A 166 14.83 -16.16 10.25
CA PRO A 166 15.84 -15.93 9.21
C PRO A 166 15.94 -17.05 8.16
N PRO A 167 15.94 -16.72 6.86
CA PRO A 167 16.02 -15.38 6.27
C PRO A 167 14.66 -14.71 5.98
N LEU A 168 13.55 -15.21 6.55
CA LEU A 168 12.19 -14.73 6.29
C LEU A 168 11.71 -13.76 7.38
N LEU A 169 10.88 -12.78 7.00
CA LEU A 169 10.16 -11.91 7.94
C LEU A 169 8.66 -12.11 7.68
N LEU A 170 7.91 -12.67 8.63
CA LEU A 170 6.51 -13.06 8.41
C LEU A 170 5.56 -12.40 9.41
N ASP A 171 4.47 -11.84 8.91
CA ASP A 171 3.42 -11.24 9.72
C ASP A 171 2.81 -12.25 10.70
N VAL A 172 2.61 -11.82 11.95
CA VAL A 172 2.01 -12.59 13.05
C VAL A 172 0.84 -11.82 13.68
N HIS A 173 0.00 -12.50 14.46
CA HIS A 173 -1.05 -11.83 15.22
C HIS A 173 -0.54 -11.22 16.53
N ILE A 174 -0.78 -9.93 16.79
CA ILE A 174 -0.27 -9.23 17.99
C ILE A 174 -0.59 -9.93 19.31
N HIS A 175 -1.79 -10.50 19.43
CA HIS A 175 -2.28 -11.21 20.62
C HIS A 175 -1.79 -12.67 20.73
N LYS A 176 -1.36 -13.26 19.60
CA LYS A 176 -0.91 -14.65 19.49
C LYS A 176 0.29 -14.72 18.53
N PRO A 177 1.45 -14.16 18.90
CA PRO A 177 2.57 -13.96 17.99
C PRO A 177 3.28 -15.26 17.57
N MET A 178 2.83 -16.42 18.05
CA MET A 178 3.23 -17.75 17.56
C MET A 178 2.44 -18.20 16.33
N LEU A 179 1.44 -17.43 15.89
CA LEU A 179 0.59 -17.72 14.75
C LEU A 179 0.83 -16.67 13.66
N ASN A 180 1.31 -17.14 12.50
CA ASN A 180 1.43 -16.32 11.30
C ASN A 180 0.05 -15.81 10.89
N ALA A 181 -0.06 -14.51 10.65
CA ALA A 181 -1.24 -13.86 10.11
C ALA A 181 -1.27 -13.88 8.57
N ARG A 182 -0.11 -14.01 7.92
CA ARG A 182 0.04 -14.14 6.46
C ARG A 182 1.00 -15.28 6.10
N THR A 183 0.94 -15.74 4.85
CA THR A 183 1.81 -16.80 4.29
C THR A 183 2.74 -16.29 3.19
N TRP A 184 2.86 -14.96 3.10
CA TRP A 184 3.61 -14.22 2.10
C TRP A 184 4.23 -12.97 2.72
N MET A 185 5.22 -12.43 2.03
CA MET A 185 5.98 -11.23 2.32
C MET A 185 5.66 -10.18 1.25
N ASP A 186 5.39 -8.94 1.65
CA ASP A 186 5.33 -7.80 0.71
C ASP A 186 6.74 -7.26 0.38
N ALA A 187 6.85 -6.52 -0.73
CA ALA A 187 8.11 -5.92 -1.15
C ALA A 187 8.61 -4.81 -0.20
N LEU A 188 7.71 -4.10 0.48
CA LEU A 188 8.03 -2.97 1.36
C LEU A 188 8.98 -3.36 2.49
N LEU A 189 8.95 -4.61 2.97
CA LEU A 189 9.90 -5.10 3.99
C LEU A 189 11.39 -4.95 3.59
N ALA A 190 11.68 -4.72 2.31
CA ALA A 190 13.04 -4.56 1.81
C ALA A 190 13.78 -3.33 2.35
N PHE A 191 13.12 -2.40 3.05
CA PHE A 191 13.77 -1.31 3.81
C PHE A 191 14.43 -1.81 5.11
N PHE A 192 13.94 -2.91 5.67
CA PHE A 192 14.28 -3.34 7.02
C PHE A 192 15.77 -3.69 7.20
N PRO A 193 16.47 -4.30 6.22
CA PRO A 193 17.93 -4.45 6.28
C PRO A 193 18.68 -3.11 6.42
N GLY A 194 18.25 -2.04 5.72
CA GLY A 194 18.81 -0.70 5.88
C GLY A 194 18.60 -0.14 7.29
N LEU A 195 17.40 -0.33 7.86
CA LEU A 195 17.10 0.03 9.24
C LEU A 195 17.92 -0.79 10.26
N GLN A 196 18.14 -2.07 10.00
CA GLN A 196 19.02 -2.94 10.79
C GLN A 196 20.47 -2.48 10.72
N VAL A 197 20.95 -2.03 9.55
CA VAL A 197 22.27 -1.40 9.41
C VAL A 197 22.38 -0.14 10.26
N LEU A 198 21.35 0.72 10.24
CA LEU A 198 21.32 1.94 11.07
C LEU A 198 21.31 1.61 12.58
N LYS A 199 20.66 0.51 13.01
CA LYS A 199 20.77 -0.01 14.39
C LYS A 199 22.16 -0.63 14.69
N GLY A 200 22.85 -1.15 13.68
CA GLY A 200 24.12 -1.90 13.82
C GLY A 200 23.99 -3.41 13.78
N ASP A 201 22.80 -3.96 13.56
CA ASP A 201 22.55 -5.39 13.47
C ASP A 201 22.83 -5.90 12.04
N ILE A 202 24.10 -5.80 11.63
CA ILE A 202 24.52 -5.99 10.23
C ILE A 202 24.29 -7.42 9.74
N ARG A 203 24.38 -8.43 10.63
CA ARG A 203 24.30 -9.83 10.19
C ARG A 203 22.89 -10.20 9.67
N PRO A 204 21.80 -10.02 10.43
CA PRO A 204 20.45 -10.22 9.92
C PRO A 204 20.15 -9.38 8.68
N ALA A 205 20.68 -8.14 8.61
CA ALA A 205 20.55 -7.31 7.42
C ALA A 205 21.14 -7.98 6.17
N ILE A 206 22.36 -8.53 6.26
CA ILE A 206 22.98 -9.29 5.17
C ILE A 206 22.18 -10.56 4.83
N GLU A 207 21.69 -11.28 5.85
CA GLU A 207 20.91 -12.53 5.66
C GLU A 207 19.58 -12.26 4.91
N THR A 208 18.84 -11.21 5.29
CA THR A 208 17.58 -10.82 4.65
C THR A 208 17.82 -10.17 3.27
N HIS A 209 18.81 -9.30 3.13
CA HIS A 209 19.13 -8.66 1.85
C HIS A 209 19.55 -9.67 0.77
N GLU A 210 20.41 -10.64 1.10
CA GLU A 210 20.85 -11.66 0.14
C GLU A 210 19.68 -12.58 -0.29
N MET A 211 18.74 -12.86 0.61
CA MET A 211 17.49 -13.56 0.29
C MET A 211 16.69 -12.77 -0.75
N LEU A 212 16.42 -11.49 -0.48
CA LEU A 212 15.68 -10.61 -1.39
C LEU A 212 16.39 -10.49 -2.74
N TYR A 213 17.72 -10.40 -2.74
CA TYR A 213 18.51 -10.38 -3.97
C TYR A 213 18.35 -11.67 -4.78
N GLN A 214 18.24 -12.84 -4.13
CA GLN A 214 17.96 -14.08 -4.85
C GLN A 214 16.53 -14.11 -5.43
N VAL A 215 15.55 -13.47 -4.78
CA VAL A 215 14.19 -13.29 -5.34
C VAL A 215 14.25 -12.40 -6.59
N ILE A 216 15.01 -11.29 -6.53
CA ILE A 216 15.25 -10.40 -7.67
C ILE A 216 15.97 -11.12 -8.83
N LYS A 217 17.00 -11.93 -8.57
CA LYS A 217 17.66 -12.72 -9.63
C LYS A 217 16.71 -13.70 -10.33
N LYS A 218 15.73 -14.26 -9.62
CA LYS A 218 14.75 -15.21 -10.18
C LYS A 218 13.65 -14.52 -10.99
N HIS A 219 13.18 -13.35 -10.56
CA HIS A 219 12.01 -12.67 -11.14
C HIS A 219 12.33 -11.33 -11.84
N ASN A 220 13.61 -10.97 -11.95
CA ASN A 220 14.18 -9.69 -12.43
C ASN A 220 13.90 -8.47 -11.52
N PHE A 221 12.77 -8.42 -10.86
CA PHE A 221 12.42 -7.44 -9.82
C PHE A 221 11.90 -8.15 -8.57
N LEU A 222 11.80 -7.40 -7.47
CA LEU A 222 11.11 -7.87 -6.28
C LEU A 222 9.59 -7.73 -6.51
N PRO A 223 8.82 -8.83 -6.63
CA PRO A 223 7.37 -8.75 -6.79
C PRO A 223 6.73 -8.14 -5.53
N GLU A 224 5.65 -7.35 -5.72
CA GLU A 224 4.92 -6.63 -4.66
C GLU A 224 4.55 -7.55 -3.48
N ALA A 225 4.29 -8.83 -3.74
CA ALA A 225 4.33 -9.86 -2.71
C ALA A 225 4.84 -11.22 -3.23
N PHE A 226 5.48 -12.00 -2.37
CA PHE A 226 5.95 -13.36 -2.65
C PHE A 226 5.77 -14.32 -1.46
N THR A 227 5.57 -15.60 -1.75
CA THR A 227 5.39 -16.66 -0.75
C THR A 227 6.73 -17.12 -0.14
N THR A 228 6.66 -17.87 0.95
CA THR A 228 7.84 -18.43 1.65
C THR A 228 8.70 -19.39 0.82
N ASP A 229 8.17 -19.93 -0.27
CA ASP A 229 8.91 -20.72 -1.28
C ASP A 229 9.38 -19.86 -2.49
N PHE A 230 9.36 -18.54 -2.34
CA PHE A 230 9.86 -17.55 -3.29
C PHE A 230 9.17 -17.61 -4.66
N ARG A 231 7.85 -17.85 -4.65
CA ARG A 231 6.97 -17.66 -5.82
C ARG A 231 6.27 -16.31 -5.72
N VAL A 232 6.01 -15.71 -6.88
CA VAL A 232 5.23 -14.47 -6.99
C VAL A 232 3.82 -14.69 -6.46
N HIS A 233 3.43 -13.93 -5.44
CA HIS A 233 2.05 -13.85 -4.93
C HIS A 233 1.30 -12.73 -5.67
N TRP A 234 1.85 -11.51 -5.63
CA TRP A 234 1.39 -10.36 -6.42
C TRP A 234 2.52 -9.90 -7.33
N ALA A 235 2.25 -9.85 -8.64
CA ALA A 235 3.29 -9.74 -9.67
C ALA A 235 3.65 -8.31 -10.06
N GLN A 236 2.95 -7.31 -9.50
CA GLN A 236 3.25 -5.90 -9.74
C GLN A 236 4.63 -5.55 -9.16
N HIS A 237 5.27 -4.53 -9.72
CA HIS A 237 6.43 -3.89 -9.13
C HIS A 237 6.45 -2.41 -9.58
N PRO A 238 5.99 -1.47 -8.74
CA PRO A 238 5.88 -0.06 -9.10
C PRO A 238 7.21 0.71 -9.04
N LEU A 239 8.35 0.03 -9.28
CA LEU A 239 9.71 0.58 -9.23
C LEU A 239 10.13 1.08 -7.84
N ARG A 240 9.77 0.32 -6.81
CA ARG A 240 9.99 0.69 -5.41
C ARG A 240 11.48 0.77 -5.00
N PRO A 241 11.86 1.69 -4.10
CA PRO A 241 13.26 1.98 -3.79
C PRO A 241 13.91 1.13 -2.70
N GLU A 242 13.14 0.44 -1.85
CA GLU A 242 13.60 0.04 -0.51
C GLU A 242 14.73 -1.00 -0.56
N PHE A 243 14.76 -1.84 -1.59
CA PHE A 243 15.87 -2.77 -1.80
C PHE A 243 17.19 -2.05 -2.16
N ALA A 244 17.14 -0.93 -2.90
CA ALA A 244 18.34 -0.12 -3.17
C ALA A 244 18.74 0.74 -1.97
N GLU A 245 17.78 1.25 -1.18
CA GLU A 245 18.07 1.88 0.13
C GLU A 245 18.91 0.93 1.00
N SER A 246 18.42 -0.30 1.20
CA SER A 246 19.15 -1.33 1.95
C SER A 246 20.50 -1.68 1.32
N THR A 247 20.60 -1.68 -0.02
CA THR A 247 21.87 -1.93 -0.73
C THR A 247 22.89 -0.80 -0.47
N TYR A 248 22.44 0.46 -0.49
CA TYR A 248 23.25 1.63 -0.18
C TYR A 248 23.76 1.61 1.26
N PHE A 249 22.88 1.41 2.25
CA PHE A 249 23.30 1.33 3.66
C PHE A 249 24.25 0.16 3.93
N LEU A 250 24.00 -1.03 3.35
CA LEU A 250 24.90 -2.18 3.48
C LEU A 250 26.27 -1.91 2.84
N TYR A 251 26.32 -1.27 1.65
CA TYR A 251 27.58 -0.86 1.04
C TYR A 251 28.35 0.10 1.95
N LYS A 252 27.68 1.17 2.40
CA LYS A 252 28.27 2.18 3.28
C LYS A 252 28.83 1.60 4.58
N ALA A 253 28.12 0.66 5.21
CA ALA A 253 28.55 0.04 6.45
C ALA A 253 29.67 -1.00 6.30
N THR A 254 29.76 -1.69 5.15
CA THR A 254 30.69 -2.82 4.97
C THR A 254 31.87 -2.54 4.05
N GLY A 255 31.75 -1.56 3.14
CA GLY A 255 32.70 -1.33 2.05
C GLY A 255 32.76 -2.47 1.02
N ASP A 256 31.85 -3.44 1.07
CA ASP A 256 31.91 -4.65 0.25
C ASP A 256 31.45 -4.39 -1.19
N PRO A 257 32.34 -4.54 -2.20
CA PRO A 257 32.02 -4.24 -3.60
C PRO A 257 30.92 -5.15 -4.18
N TYR A 258 30.52 -6.22 -3.51
CA TYR A 258 29.34 -7.00 -3.90
C TYR A 258 28.07 -6.15 -4.04
N TYR A 259 27.89 -5.15 -3.16
CA TYR A 259 26.70 -4.29 -3.20
C TYR A 259 26.70 -3.35 -4.41
N LEU A 260 27.88 -3.02 -4.97
CA LEU A 260 27.99 -2.32 -6.25
C LEU A 260 27.52 -3.20 -7.42
N GLU A 261 27.91 -4.48 -7.44
CA GLU A 261 27.41 -5.44 -8.45
C GLU A 261 25.90 -5.72 -8.30
N VAL A 262 25.36 -5.68 -7.06
CA VAL A 262 23.90 -5.70 -6.80
C VAL A 262 23.25 -4.47 -7.44
N GLY A 263 23.72 -3.27 -7.12
CA GLY A 263 23.16 -2.02 -7.66
C GLY A 263 23.23 -1.94 -9.19
N LYS A 264 24.32 -2.42 -9.78
CA LYS A 264 24.49 -2.54 -11.23
C LYS A 264 23.46 -3.48 -11.84
N THR A 265 23.20 -4.63 -11.20
CA THR A 265 22.14 -5.56 -11.61
C THR A 265 20.76 -4.91 -11.57
N LEU A 266 20.48 -4.04 -10.58
CA LEU A 266 19.24 -3.26 -10.53
C LEU A 266 19.14 -2.27 -11.70
N ILE A 267 20.21 -1.52 -11.98
CA ILE A 267 20.27 -0.58 -13.11
C ILE A 267 20.11 -1.30 -14.46
N GLU A 268 20.74 -2.45 -14.64
CA GLU A 268 20.60 -3.29 -15.84
C GLU A 268 19.14 -3.78 -16.00
N ASN A 269 18.50 -4.25 -14.92
CA ASN A 269 17.11 -4.69 -14.95
C ASN A 269 16.13 -3.54 -15.22
N LEU A 270 16.33 -2.36 -14.60
CA LEU A 270 15.55 -1.15 -14.88
C LEU A 270 15.65 -0.76 -16.37
N ASN A 271 16.87 -0.69 -16.91
CA ASN A 271 17.08 -0.34 -18.32
C ASN A 271 16.54 -1.38 -19.31
N LYS A 272 16.58 -2.66 -18.95
CA LYS A 272 16.16 -3.77 -19.82
C LYS A 272 14.65 -4.02 -19.82
N TYR A 273 13.99 -3.83 -18.68
CA TYR A 273 12.61 -4.25 -18.49
C TYR A 273 11.63 -3.11 -18.18
N ALA A 274 12.05 -2.06 -17.47
CA ALA A 274 11.16 -0.96 -17.06
C ALA A 274 11.27 0.30 -17.95
N ARG A 275 12.36 0.44 -18.71
CA ARG A 275 12.61 1.63 -19.55
C ARG A 275 11.67 1.71 -20.74
N VAL A 276 11.10 2.89 -20.95
CA VAL A 276 10.22 3.27 -22.06
C VAL A 276 10.75 4.53 -22.76
N PRO A 277 10.29 4.91 -23.97
CA PRO A 277 10.88 6.05 -24.70
C PRO A 277 10.87 7.39 -23.95
N CYS A 278 9.90 7.61 -23.07
CA CYS A 278 9.71 8.84 -22.28
C CYS A 278 10.20 8.74 -20.82
N GLY A 279 10.82 7.62 -20.40
CA GLY A 279 11.24 7.43 -19.01
C GLY A 279 11.24 5.97 -18.58
N PHE A 280 10.58 5.67 -17.46
CA PHE A 280 10.41 4.32 -16.93
C PHE A 280 8.94 4.09 -16.57
N ALA A 281 8.48 2.85 -16.68
CA ALA A 281 7.11 2.46 -16.38
C ALA A 281 7.09 1.33 -15.34
N ALA A 282 6.13 1.39 -14.42
CA ALA A 282 5.86 0.34 -13.45
C ALA A 282 5.64 -1.02 -14.15
N MET A 283 6.05 -2.11 -13.51
CA MET A 283 5.77 -3.45 -14.02
C MET A 283 4.41 -3.90 -13.50
N LYS A 284 3.47 -4.18 -14.41
CA LYS A 284 2.17 -4.77 -14.07
C LYS A 284 2.30 -6.23 -13.66
N ASP A 285 3.19 -6.97 -14.32
CA ASP A 285 3.50 -8.37 -13.99
C ASP A 285 4.94 -8.72 -14.37
N VAL A 286 5.82 -8.80 -13.36
CA VAL A 286 7.26 -9.10 -13.48
C VAL A 286 7.57 -10.44 -14.17
N ARG A 287 6.60 -11.37 -14.23
CA ARG A 287 6.76 -12.67 -14.91
C ARG A 287 6.58 -12.55 -16.43
N THR A 288 5.79 -11.57 -16.85
CA THR A 288 5.46 -11.32 -18.27
C THR A 288 6.29 -10.19 -18.88
N GLY A 289 6.82 -9.28 -18.05
CA GLY A 289 7.44 -8.05 -18.53
C GLY A 289 6.43 -6.99 -19.00
N SER A 290 5.14 -7.13 -18.68
CA SER A 290 4.13 -6.12 -19.05
C SER A 290 4.18 -4.89 -18.15
N HIS A 291 3.98 -3.72 -18.76
CA HIS A 291 3.97 -2.42 -18.08
C HIS A 291 2.58 -2.02 -17.56
N GLU A 292 2.59 -1.18 -16.54
CA GLU A 292 1.51 -0.30 -16.13
C GLU A 292 1.96 1.13 -16.45
N ASP A 293 1.10 1.94 -17.09
CA ASP A 293 1.46 3.27 -17.61
C ASP A 293 1.50 4.32 -16.49
N ARG A 294 2.51 4.18 -15.63
CA ARG A 294 2.68 4.92 -14.37
C ARG A 294 4.16 4.96 -13.98
N MET A 295 4.61 6.13 -13.54
CA MET A 295 5.91 6.34 -12.91
C MET A 295 5.67 7.16 -11.63
N ASP A 296 5.84 6.53 -10.47
CA ASP A 296 5.61 7.17 -9.17
C ASP A 296 6.77 8.10 -8.76
N SER A 297 6.48 9.10 -7.92
CA SER A 297 7.44 10.13 -7.49
C SER A 297 8.69 9.57 -6.82
N PHE A 298 8.52 8.53 -5.99
CA PHE A 298 9.62 7.85 -5.29
C PHE A 298 10.65 7.24 -6.24
N PHE A 299 10.32 6.97 -7.51
CA PHE A 299 11.31 6.49 -8.47
C PHE A 299 12.41 7.55 -8.72
N LEU A 300 12.03 8.82 -8.77
CA LEU A 300 12.97 9.94 -8.91
C LEU A 300 13.50 10.41 -7.56
N ALA A 301 12.63 10.50 -6.54
CA ALA A 301 13.01 10.99 -5.21
C ALA A 301 13.92 10.01 -4.46
N GLU A 302 13.79 8.70 -4.68
CA GLU A 302 14.43 7.68 -3.84
C GLU A 302 15.26 6.69 -4.64
N MET A 303 14.67 5.98 -5.62
CA MET A 303 15.35 4.89 -6.34
C MET A 303 16.61 5.41 -7.02
N PHE A 304 16.51 6.51 -7.79
CA PHE A 304 17.67 7.15 -8.40
C PHE A 304 18.58 7.83 -7.37
N LYS A 305 18.07 8.31 -6.23
CA LYS A 305 18.91 8.90 -5.19
C LYS A 305 19.80 7.84 -4.54
N TYR A 306 19.25 6.74 -4.06
CA TYR A 306 20.03 5.66 -3.45
C TYR A 306 20.98 4.97 -4.45
N LEU A 307 20.57 4.81 -5.71
CA LEU A 307 21.47 4.30 -6.76
C LEU A 307 22.59 5.28 -7.09
N TYR A 308 22.32 6.59 -7.19
CA TYR A 308 23.37 7.61 -7.37
C TYR A 308 24.35 7.59 -6.20
N LEU A 309 23.86 7.62 -4.96
CA LEU A 309 24.68 7.61 -3.75
C LEU A 309 25.46 6.31 -3.52
N LEU A 310 25.02 5.19 -4.11
CA LEU A 310 25.75 3.92 -4.11
C LEU A 310 26.98 3.96 -5.05
N PHE A 311 26.97 4.78 -6.09
CA PHE A 311 28.03 4.83 -7.11
C PHE A 311 28.81 6.16 -7.16
N ALA A 312 28.36 7.21 -6.48
CA ALA A 312 29.04 8.49 -6.44
C ALA A 312 30.37 8.39 -5.66
N ASP A 313 31.44 8.90 -6.25
CA ASP A 313 32.69 9.13 -5.53
C ASP A 313 32.51 10.31 -4.56
N LYS A 314 33.36 10.41 -3.52
CA LYS A 314 33.20 11.43 -2.47
C LYS A 314 33.32 12.85 -3.03
N GLU A 315 34.08 12.99 -4.10
CA GLU A 315 34.37 14.21 -4.83
C GLU A 315 33.15 14.73 -5.62
N ASP A 316 32.20 13.87 -5.97
CA ASP A 316 30.94 14.25 -6.64
C ASP A 316 29.90 14.83 -5.66
N ILE A 317 30.06 14.58 -4.36
CA ILE A 317 29.05 14.90 -3.34
C ILE A 317 29.38 16.28 -2.70
N ILE A 318 28.50 17.25 -2.95
CA ILE A 318 28.71 18.69 -2.60
C ILE A 318 28.69 18.95 -1.06
N PHE A 319 28.19 18.00 -0.26
CA PHE A 319 28.11 18.10 1.19
C PHE A 319 28.24 16.71 1.83
N ASP A 320 28.67 16.64 3.09
CA ASP A 320 28.72 15.34 3.79
C ASP A 320 27.29 14.86 4.09
N ILE A 321 26.96 13.64 3.65
CA ILE A 321 25.65 13.02 3.85
C ILE A 321 25.50 12.58 5.31
N GLU A 322 26.61 12.33 6.01
CA GLU A 322 26.63 11.95 7.43
C GLU A 322 26.12 13.06 8.36
N ASP A 323 26.10 14.32 7.90
CA ASP A 323 25.49 15.46 8.61
C ASP A 323 23.94 15.45 8.55
N TYR A 324 23.33 14.45 7.90
CA TYR A 324 21.89 14.36 7.62
C TYR A 324 21.30 12.99 7.96
N ILE A 325 19.98 12.95 8.15
CA ILE A 325 19.17 11.73 8.18
C ILE A 325 18.19 11.73 7.00
N PHE A 326 18.00 10.59 6.37
CA PHE A 326 16.98 10.39 5.34
C PHE A 326 15.60 10.20 5.99
N THR A 327 14.56 10.89 5.51
CA THR A 327 13.15 10.54 5.79
C THR A 327 12.75 9.21 5.12
N THR A 328 11.50 8.79 5.26
CA THR A 328 10.98 7.56 4.61
C THR A 328 10.92 7.70 3.09
N GLU A 329 10.81 8.93 2.55
CA GLU A 329 10.85 9.24 1.11
C GLU A 329 12.24 9.78 0.69
N ALA A 330 13.30 9.27 1.32
CA ALA A 330 14.71 9.63 1.13
C ALA A 330 15.06 11.13 1.16
N HIS A 331 14.25 12.03 1.74
CA HIS A 331 14.58 13.45 1.84
C HIS A 331 15.55 13.70 3.01
N LEU A 332 16.52 14.59 2.82
CA LEU A 332 17.57 14.82 3.81
C LEU A 332 17.16 15.90 4.82
N LEU A 333 17.10 15.53 6.10
CA LEU A 333 16.93 16.44 7.23
C LEU A 333 18.24 16.54 8.02
N PRO A 334 18.72 17.75 8.35
CA PRO A 334 20.03 17.91 8.95
C PRO A 334 20.07 17.60 10.45
N LEU A 335 21.13 16.96 10.92
CA LEU A 335 21.28 16.51 12.31
C LEU A 335 21.45 17.67 13.32
N TRP A 336 21.83 18.87 12.87
CA TRP A 336 21.89 20.06 13.72
C TRP A 336 20.52 20.57 14.20
N LEU A 337 19.42 19.93 13.79
CA LEU A 337 18.07 20.16 14.33
C LEU A 337 17.88 19.55 15.74
N SER A 338 18.81 18.71 16.19
CA SER A 338 18.81 18.12 17.54
C SER A 338 18.83 19.19 18.62
N THR A 339 17.99 19.02 19.65
CA THR A 339 17.88 19.93 20.79
C THR A 339 18.76 19.56 21.98
N THR A 340 19.50 18.46 21.88
CA THR A 340 20.36 18.00 22.97
C THR A 340 21.57 18.93 23.09
N ASN A 341 21.52 19.84 24.07
CA ASN A 341 22.65 20.70 24.44
C ASN A 341 23.93 19.87 24.53
N GLN A 342 24.89 20.13 23.66
CA GLN A 342 26.22 19.51 23.71
C GLN A 342 26.98 20.00 24.94
N SER A 343 26.64 19.45 26.11
CA SER A 343 27.55 19.38 27.24
C SER A 343 28.69 18.44 26.84
N ILE A 344 29.69 18.99 26.15
CA ILE A 344 30.92 18.29 25.81
C ILE A 344 31.70 18.06 27.10
N SER A 345 31.27 17.06 27.86
CA SER A 345 32.07 16.46 28.91
C SER A 345 33.23 15.74 28.21
N LYS A 346 34.34 16.46 28.02
CA LYS A 346 35.62 15.89 27.63
C LYS A 346 36.10 14.96 28.75
N LYS A 347 35.55 13.75 28.81
CA LYS A 347 36.16 12.64 29.53
C LYS A 347 37.46 12.31 28.80
N ASN A 348 38.58 12.70 29.39
CA ASN A 348 39.90 12.42 28.86
C ASN A 348 40.09 10.90 28.71
N THR A 349 40.18 10.43 27.47
CA THR A 349 40.34 9.01 27.16
C THR A 349 41.78 8.54 27.42
N THR A 350 42.16 8.37 28.68
CA THR A 350 43.31 7.55 29.05
C THR A 350 42.90 6.10 29.17
N SER A 351 43.28 5.33 28.16
CA SER A 351 43.35 3.86 28.09
C SER A 351 43.19 3.09 29.41
N GLU A 352 42.15 2.27 29.50
CA GLU A 352 42.30 0.89 29.98
C GLU A 352 41.21 0.01 29.34
N TYR A 353 41.63 -1.09 28.69
CA TYR A 353 40.71 -2.07 28.10
C TYR A 353 40.10 -2.93 29.22
N THR A 354 38.90 -2.55 29.67
CA THR A 354 38.06 -3.38 30.54
C THR A 354 36.89 -3.96 29.76
N GLU A 355 36.45 -5.15 30.17
CA GLU A 355 35.55 -6.02 29.42
C GLU A 355 34.22 -5.34 29.07
N LEU A 356 33.79 -5.50 27.82
CA LEU A 356 32.56 -4.91 27.29
C LEU A 356 31.34 -5.66 27.83
N ASP A 357 30.51 -4.96 28.60
CA ASP A 357 29.14 -5.39 28.91
C ASP A 357 28.23 -5.06 27.72
N ASP A 358 27.38 -6.02 27.32
CA ASP A 358 26.52 -5.92 26.12
C ASP A 358 25.56 -4.71 26.20
N SER A 359 25.25 -4.24 27.41
CA SER A 359 24.37 -3.08 27.67
C SER A 359 24.83 -1.76 27.02
N ASN A 360 26.11 -1.64 26.68
CA ASN A 360 26.67 -0.42 26.07
C ASN A 360 26.34 -0.28 24.57
N PHE A 361 26.02 -1.38 23.88
CA PHE A 361 25.66 -1.35 22.45
C PHE A 361 24.25 -0.81 22.18
N ASP A 362 23.34 -0.87 23.16
CA ASP A 362 21.97 -0.35 22.99
C ASP A 362 21.91 1.18 22.88
N TRP A 363 22.98 1.90 23.24
CA TRP A 363 23.05 3.36 23.37
C TRP A 363 24.14 4.02 22.50
N THR A 364 24.89 3.26 21.71
CA THR A 364 25.99 3.78 20.89
C THR A 364 25.77 3.50 19.42
N CYS A 365 26.07 4.49 18.57
CA CYS A 365 26.08 4.26 17.13
C CYS A 365 27.17 3.22 16.78
N PRO A 366 26.90 2.27 15.87
CA PRO A 366 27.73 1.09 15.72
C PRO A 366 28.97 1.42 14.89
N ASN A 367 30.15 1.35 15.51
CA ASN A 367 31.40 1.53 14.76
C ASN A 367 31.76 0.23 14.02
N THR A 368 31.74 0.29 12.69
CA THR A 368 32.04 -0.84 11.81
C THR A 368 33.47 -1.35 11.96
N GLN A 369 34.41 -0.50 12.38
CA GLN A 369 35.80 -0.88 12.71
C GLN A 369 35.89 -1.70 14.01
N ILE A 370 34.93 -1.53 14.93
CA ILE A 370 34.85 -2.27 16.20
C ILE A 370 34.09 -3.58 16.02
N LEU A 371 33.00 -3.57 15.24
CA LEU A 371 32.19 -4.76 14.96
C LEU A 371 32.89 -5.73 13.98
N PHE A 372 33.65 -5.23 13.01
CA PHE A 372 34.32 -6.04 11.97
C PHE A 372 35.80 -5.64 11.80
N PRO A 373 36.66 -5.86 12.80
CA PRO A 373 38.08 -5.52 12.72
C PRO A 373 38.78 -6.35 11.62
N HIS A 374 38.93 -5.74 10.45
CA HIS A 374 39.73 -6.22 9.31
C HIS A 374 39.35 -7.58 8.69
N ASP A 375 38.08 -8.00 8.75
CA ASP A 375 37.60 -9.21 8.06
C ASP A 375 36.74 -8.86 6.81
N PRO A 376 37.35 -8.63 5.64
CA PRO A 376 36.63 -8.31 4.40
C PRO A 376 35.79 -9.49 3.88
N LEU A 377 35.96 -10.70 4.43
CA LEU A 377 35.20 -11.89 4.04
C LEU A 377 33.97 -12.10 4.93
N TYR A 378 33.76 -11.29 5.98
CA TYR A 378 32.66 -11.44 6.92
C TYR A 378 31.29 -11.50 6.22
N ALA A 379 30.99 -10.49 5.39
CA ALA A 379 29.74 -10.42 4.65
C ALA A 379 29.62 -11.55 3.61
N GLN A 380 30.70 -11.88 2.91
CA GLN A 380 30.73 -13.01 1.98
C GLN A 380 30.35 -14.34 2.66
N ARG A 381 30.91 -14.65 3.85
CA ARG A 381 30.60 -15.89 4.58
C ARG A 381 29.13 -16.00 5.01
N ILE A 382 28.45 -14.88 5.24
CA ILE A 382 27.01 -14.86 5.54
C ILE A 382 26.17 -15.08 4.27
N ARG A 383 26.58 -14.49 3.14
CA ARG A 383 25.85 -14.62 1.86
C ARG A 383 26.03 -15.98 1.18
N GLU A 384 27.20 -16.60 1.30
CA GLU A 384 27.52 -17.87 0.60
C GLU A 384 26.50 -19.01 0.81
N PRO A 385 26.02 -19.29 2.05
CA PRO A 385 24.93 -20.25 2.28
C PRO A 385 23.62 -19.90 1.55
N LEU A 386 23.34 -18.60 1.40
CA LEU A 386 22.07 -18.06 0.92
C LEU A 386 22.00 -17.89 -0.62
N LYS A 387 23.16 -17.77 -1.29
CA LYS A 387 23.34 -17.54 -2.75
C LYS A 387 22.62 -18.51 -3.70
N ASN A 388 21.97 -19.56 -3.20
CA ASN A 388 21.16 -20.50 -3.97
C ASN A 388 19.87 -20.94 -3.23
N VAL A 389 19.45 -20.26 -2.16
CA VAL A 389 18.28 -20.69 -1.36
C VAL A 389 17.00 -20.68 -2.18
N VAL A 390 16.77 -19.62 -2.96
CA VAL A 390 15.63 -19.48 -3.87
C VAL A 390 15.60 -20.55 -4.98
N ASP A 391 16.78 -20.98 -5.45
CA ASP A 391 16.96 -22.06 -6.43
C ASP A 391 16.84 -23.47 -5.83
N LYS A 392 17.06 -23.62 -4.52
CA LYS A 392 16.93 -24.88 -3.78
C LYS A 392 15.51 -25.12 -3.26
N SER A 393 14.75 -24.05 -2.98
CA SER A 393 13.34 -24.12 -2.55
C SER A 393 12.36 -24.48 -3.67
N CYS A 394 12.82 -24.61 -4.91
CA CYS A 394 12.08 -25.23 -6.00
C CYS A 394 12.85 -26.46 -6.49
N PRO A 395 12.21 -27.62 -6.73
CA PRO A 395 12.87 -28.72 -7.43
C PRO A 395 13.34 -28.20 -8.80
N ARG A 396 14.64 -28.32 -9.07
CA ARG A 396 15.23 -27.81 -10.32
C ARG A 396 14.50 -28.41 -11.51
N GLY A 397 13.81 -27.55 -12.27
CA GLY A 397 13.52 -27.85 -13.66
C GLY A 397 14.86 -28.05 -14.36
N ILE A 398 15.22 -29.29 -14.65
CA ILE A 398 16.47 -29.63 -15.33
C ILE A 398 16.42 -28.97 -16.72
N ILE A 399 17.12 -27.84 -16.84
CA ILE A 399 17.52 -27.30 -18.14
C ILE A 399 18.33 -28.43 -18.78
N ARG A 400 17.81 -28.98 -19.88
CA ARG A 400 18.44 -30.07 -20.61
C ARG A 400 19.72 -29.58 -21.27
N VAL A 401 20.83 -29.65 -20.52
CA VAL A 401 22.14 -29.79 -21.15
C VAL A 401 22.09 -31.06 -21.99
N ARG A 402 22.62 -30.94 -23.21
CA ARG A 402 22.39 -31.85 -24.32
C ARG A 402 23.29 -33.09 -24.22
N GLU A 403 22.99 -33.98 -23.28
CA GLU A 403 23.54 -35.35 -23.27
C GLU A 403 22.55 -36.32 -23.92
N GLU A 404 22.66 -36.44 -25.24
CA GLU A 404 22.08 -37.55 -26.00
C GLU A 404 22.89 -38.83 -25.75
N SER A 405 22.66 -39.52 -24.63
CA SER A 405 22.95 -40.96 -24.54
C SER A 405 22.23 -41.66 -23.37
N PHE A 406 21.65 -42.83 -23.66
CA PHE A 406 21.09 -43.81 -22.71
C PHE A 406 20.01 -43.35 -21.70
N ARG A 407 18.76 -43.20 -22.19
CA ARG A 407 17.60 -43.92 -21.63
C ARG A 407 16.45 -44.00 -22.64
N SER A 408 16.02 -45.21 -22.97
CA SER A 408 14.88 -45.46 -23.85
C SER A 408 13.56 -45.29 -23.08
N GLY A 409 12.63 -44.52 -23.64
CA GLY A 409 11.18 -44.64 -23.46
C GLY A 409 10.62 -44.81 -22.04
N ALA A 410 10.61 -43.74 -21.23
CA ALA A 410 9.71 -43.63 -20.08
C ALA A 410 8.87 -42.35 -20.17
N LYS A 411 7.54 -42.50 -20.22
CA LYS A 411 6.57 -41.39 -20.04
C LYS A 411 6.38 -41.13 -18.53
N PRO A 412 5.95 -39.92 -18.11
CA PRO A 412 5.56 -39.68 -16.72
C PRO A 412 4.40 -40.61 -16.29
N PRO A 413 4.35 -41.04 -15.02
CA PRO A 413 3.57 -42.21 -14.61
C PRO A 413 2.06 -42.04 -14.69
N LEU A 414 1.51 -40.90 -14.27
CA LEU A 414 0.09 -40.53 -14.41
C LEU A 414 -0.08 -39.02 -14.24
N ARG A 415 -0.94 -38.37 -15.04
CA ARG A 415 -1.30 -36.94 -14.87
C ARG A 415 -2.69 -36.77 -14.30
N ALA A 416 -2.94 -35.64 -13.65
CA ALA A 416 -4.22 -35.37 -12.99
C ALA A 416 -5.40 -35.37 -13.97
N ARG A 417 -5.20 -34.81 -15.17
CA ARG A 417 -6.21 -34.78 -16.25
C ARG A 417 -6.63 -36.17 -16.74
N ASP A 418 -5.73 -37.15 -16.60
CA ASP A 418 -5.88 -38.52 -17.09
C ASP A 418 -6.29 -39.48 -15.95
N PHE A 419 -6.48 -38.96 -14.73
CA PHE A 419 -6.85 -39.74 -13.55
C PHE A 419 -8.31 -40.21 -13.59
N MET A 420 -8.55 -41.40 -13.05
CA MET A 420 -9.88 -41.98 -12.89
C MET A 420 -9.93 -42.71 -11.56
N ALA A 421 -10.74 -42.24 -10.61
CA ALA A 421 -10.87 -42.82 -9.27
C ALA A 421 -11.43 -44.26 -9.28
N THR A 422 -12.00 -44.70 -10.40
CA THR A 422 -12.53 -46.06 -10.63
C THR A 422 -11.52 -47.03 -11.26
N ASN A 423 -10.37 -46.56 -11.74
CA ASN A 423 -9.36 -47.43 -12.36
C ASN A 423 -8.39 -47.99 -11.30
N PRO A 424 -8.34 -49.31 -11.05
CA PRO A 424 -7.45 -49.90 -10.05
C PRO A 424 -5.96 -49.64 -10.31
N GLU A 425 -5.53 -49.58 -11.59
CA GLU A 425 -4.13 -49.30 -11.93
C GLU A 425 -3.73 -47.87 -11.53
N HIS A 426 -4.63 -46.90 -11.71
CA HIS A 426 -4.40 -45.51 -11.30
C HIS A 426 -4.29 -45.38 -9.77
N LEU A 427 -5.09 -46.15 -9.02
CA LEU A 427 -5.01 -46.19 -7.55
C LEU A 427 -3.70 -46.81 -7.04
N GLU A 428 -3.18 -47.83 -7.73
CA GLU A 428 -1.90 -48.45 -7.40
C GLU A 428 -0.72 -47.50 -7.71
N ILE A 429 -0.77 -46.78 -8.84
CA ILE A 429 0.19 -45.73 -9.18
C ILE A 429 0.17 -44.59 -8.15
N LEU A 430 -1.02 -44.09 -7.75
CA LEU A 430 -1.13 -43.07 -6.69
C LEU A 430 -0.52 -43.53 -5.37
N LYS A 431 -0.83 -44.76 -4.95
CA LYS A 431 -0.27 -45.35 -3.73
C LYS A 431 1.25 -45.45 -3.80
N LYS A 432 1.81 -45.82 -4.96
CA LYS A 432 3.26 -45.83 -5.19
C LYS A 432 3.88 -44.43 -5.09
N MET A 433 3.16 -43.40 -5.55
CA MET A 433 3.53 -41.98 -5.44
C MET A 433 3.27 -41.36 -4.05
N GLY A 434 2.86 -42.16 -3.06
CA GLY A 434 2.55 -41.67 -1.71
C GLY A 434 1.27 -40.83 -1.63
N VAL A 435 0.39 -40.91 -2.63
CA VAL A 435 -0.92 -40.25 -2.62
C VAL A 435 -1.99 -41.27 -2.23
N SER A 436 -2.72 -40.96 -1.16
CA SER A 436 -3.80 -41.78 -0.62
C SER A 436 -5.16 -41.15 -0.93
N LEU A 437 -6.18 -42.01 -1.10
CA LEU A 437 -7.53 -41.60 -1.49
C LEU A 437 -8.51 -41.98 -0.38
N ILE A 438 -9.05 -40.97 0.30
CA ILE A 438 -9.97 -41.09 1.43
C ILE A 438 -11.39 -40.79 0.94
N HIS A 439 -12.31 -41.72 1.15
CA HIS A 439 -13.73 -41.52 0.89
C HIS A 439 -14.38 -40.90 2.14
N LEU A 440 -14.98 -39.72 1.98
CA LEU A 440 -15.73 -39.03 3.03
C LEU A 440 -17.16 -39.59 3.11
N LYS A 441 -17.79 -39.46 4.28
CA LYS A 441 -19.14 -40.01 4.55
C LYS A 441 -20.27 -39.37 3.72
N ASP A 442 -19.97 -38.26 3.05
CA ASP A 442 -20.86 -37.51 2.16
C ASP A 442 -20.69 -37.88 0.68
N GLY A 443 -19.87 -38.89 0.37
CA GLY A 443 -19.58 -39.34 -1.00
C GLY A 443 -18.48 -38.56 -1.71
N ARG A 444 -17.89 -37.53 -1.07
CA ARG A 444 -16.73 -36.82 -1.64
C ARG A 444 -15.45 -37.63 -1.49
N VAL A 445 -14.51 -37.40 -2.41
CA VAL A 445 -13.19 -38.02 -2.42
C VAL A 445 -12.14 -36.97 -2.03
N GLN A 446 -11.35 -37.27 -1.01
CA GLN A 446 -10.23 -36.45 -0.56
C GLN A 446 -8.91 -37.16 -0.89
N LEU A 447 -8.03 -36.49 -1.63
CA LEU A 447 -6.67 -36.95 -1.87
C LEU A 447 -5.75 -36.37 -0.80
N VAL A 448 -4.90 -37.21 -0.20
CA VAL A 448 -3.95 -36.82 0.86
C VAL A 448 -2.57 -37.38 0.53
N GLN A 449 -1.57 -36.52 0.46
CA GLN A 449 -0.20 -36.87 0.10
C GLN A 449 0.66 -37.08 1.34
N HIS A 450 1.38 -38.21 1.35
CA HIS A 450 2.30 -38.64 2.40
C HIS A 450 3.62 -39.04 1.75
N ALA A 451 4.52 -38.08 1.54
CA ALA A 451 5.81 -38.30 0.85
C ALA A 451 6.63 -39.48 1.43
N ILE A 452 6.53 -39.74 2.74
CA ILE A 452 7.22 -40.83 3.45
C ILE A 452 6.68 -42.22 3.05
N GLN A 453 5.45 -42.30 2.51
CA GLN A 453 4.80 -43.54 2.07
C GLN A 453 5.01 -43.85 0.58
N ALA A 454 5.69 -42.98 -0.16
CA ALA A 454 6.04 -43.22 -1.56
C ALA A 454 7.13 -44.29 -1.70
N ALA A 455 7.15 -45.00 -2.83
CA ALA A 455 8.11 -46.08 -3.09
C ALA A 455 9.54 -45.58 -3.37
N SER A 456 9.70 -44.31 -3.76
CA SER A 456 10.99 -43.64 -3.94
C SER A 456 10.82 -42.12 -3.83
N SER A 457 11.93 -41.37 -3.73
CA SER A 457 11.91 -39.90 -3.78
C SER A 457 11.34 -39.36 -5.10
N ILE A 458 11.58 -40.04 -6.21
CA ILE A 458 11.06 -39.68 -7.54
C ILE A 458 9.54 -39.90 -7.58
N ASP A 459 9.06 -41.04 -7.06
CA ASP A 459 7.61 -41.30 -6.97
C ASP A 459 6.92 -40.27 -6.04
N ALA A 460 7.59 -39.80 -4.97
CA ALA A 460 7.06 -38.76 -4.08
C ALA A 460 6.94 -37.38 -4.78
N GLU A 461 7.89 -37.04 -5.65
CA GLU A 461 7.87 -35.81 -6.47
C GLU A 461 6.76 -35.87 -7.52
N ASP A 462 6.57 -37.00 -8.20
CA ASP A 462 5.45 -37.19 -9.13
C ASP A 462 4.09 -37.14 -8.41
N GLY A 463 4.01 -37.64 -7.17
CA GLY A 463 2.83 -37.49 -6.31
C GLY A 463 2.51 -36.05 -5.92
N LEU A 464 3.53 -35.22 -5.66
CA LEU A 464 3.37 -33.78 -5.43
C LEU A 464 2.90 -33.05 -6.68
N ARG A 465 3.50 -33.35 -7.84
CA ARG A 465 3.07 -32.80 -9.14
C ARG A 465 1.62 -33.16 -9.45
N PHE A 466 1.23 -34.43 -9.22
CA PHE A 466 -0.14 -34.89 -9.41
C PHE A 466 -1.14 -34.09 -8.57
N MET A 467 -0.84 -33.88 -7.28
CA MET A 467 -1.67 -33.07 -6.39
C MET A 467 -1.76 -31.61 -6.83
N GLN A 468 -0.65 -31.02 -7.31
CA GLN A 468 -0.64 -29.65 -7.80
C GLN A 468 -1.49 -29.50 -9.08
N GLU A 469 -1.39 -30.43 -10.04
CA GLU A 469 -2.25 -30.42 -11.23
C GLU A 469 -3.75 -30.60 -10.85
N MET A 470 -4.08 -31.44 -9.86
CA MET A 470 -5.46 -31.59 -9.36
C MET A 470 -6.01 -30.30 -8.73
N ILE A 471 -5.19 -29.57 -7.94
CA ILE A 471 -5.56 -28.27 -7.37
C ILE A 471 -5.74 -27.23 -8.48
N GLU A 472 -4.83 -27.21 -9.45
CA GLU A 472 -4.89 -26.26 -10.57
C GLU A 472 -6.15 -26.48 -11.43
N LEU A 473 -6.46 -27.72 -11.82
CA LEU A 473 -7.69 -28.07 -12.54
C LEU A 473 -8.96 -27.67 -11.77
N SER A 474 -8.99 -27.90 -10.45
CA SER A 474 -10.08 -27.45 -9.58
C SER A 474 -10.21 -25.92 -9.57
N SER A 475 -9.09 -25.19 -9.49
CA SER A 475 -9.08 -23.72 -9.49
C SER A 475 -9.41 -23.10 -10.85
N GLN A 476 -9.06 -23.77 -11.95
CA GLN A 476 -9.41 -23.35 -13.31
C GLN A 476 -10.91 -23.54 -13.58
N GLN A 477 -11.49 -24.67 -13.15
CA GLN A 477 -12.96 -24.85 -13.15
C GLN A 477 -13.67 -23.76 -12.32
N GLN A 478 -13.11 -23.31 -11.19
CA GLN A 478 -13.67 -22.20 -10.41
C GLN A 478 -13.52 -20.84 -11.12
N LYS A 479 -12.39 -20.57 -11.78
CA LYS A 479 -12.15 -19.28 -12.48
C LYS A 479 -12.91 -19.13 -13.79
N GLU A 480 -13.16 -20.21 -14.53
CA GLU A 480 -13.97 -20.16 -15.76
C GLU A 480 -15.48 -19.97 -15.49
N GLN A 481 -15.92 -19.96 -14.23
CA GLN A 481 -17.32 -19.89 -13.82
C GLN A 481 -17.72 -18.61 -13.05
N GLN A 482 -16.95 -17.51 -13.16
CA GLN A 482 -17.33 -16.21 -12.56
C GLN A 482 -17.30 -15.05 -13.57
N LEU A 483 -18.38 -14.96 -14.36
CA LEU A 483 -18.88 -13.70 -14.93
C LEU A 483 -18.97 -12.63 -13.82
N PRO A 484 -18.71 -11.34 -14.13
CA PRO A 484 -18.77 -10.26 -13.15
C PRO A 484 -20.18 -10.09 -12.54
N PRO A 485 -20.27 -9.48 -11.34
CA PRO A 485 -21.54 -9.15 -10.71
C PRO A 485 -22.45 -8.31 -11.62
N ARG A 486 -23.75 -8.34 -11.31
CA ARG A 486 -24.81 -7.56 -11.96
C ARG A 486 -25.46 -6.65 -10.92
N ALA A 487 -26.26 -5.69 -11.37
CA ALA A 487 -26.98 -4.77 -10.47
C ALA A 487 -28.50 -4.93 -10.59
N VAL A 488 -29.18 -4.83 -9.45
CA VAL A 488 -30.62 -4.55 -9.36
C VAL A 488 -30.77 -3.20 -8.64
N GLN A 489 -31.34 -2.19 -9.31
CA GLN A 489 -31.62 -0.89 -8.70
C GLN A 489 -33.12 -0.71 -8.49
N ILE A 490 -33.54 -0.18 -7.34
CA ILE A 490 -34.94 0.22 -7.11
C ILE A 490 -35.13 1.65 -7.63
N VAL A 491 -35.95 1.82 -8.67
CA VAL A 491 -36.11 3.10 -9.40
C VAL A 491 -37.40 3.83 -9.07
N SER A 492 -38.39 3.18 -8.46
CA SER A 492 -39.61 3.80 -7.96
C SER A 492 -39.36 4.71 -6.73
N HIS A 493 -40.34 5.55 -6.41
CA HIS A 493 -40.38 6.30 -5.15
C HIS A 493 -40.31 5.34 -3.94
N PRO A 494 -39.65 5.72 -2.82
CA PRO A 494 -38.83 6.91 -2.58
C PRO A 494 -37.35 6.72 -2.98
N PHE A 495 -37.01 5.60 -3.63
CA PHE A 495 -35.63 5.15 -3.79
C PHE A 495 -34.89 5.81 -4.95
N PHE A 496 -35.56 6.06 -6.08
CA PHE A 496 -35.02 6.82 -7.23
C PHE A 496 -33.59 6.39 -7.66
N GLY A 497 -33.31 5.08 -7.68
CA GLY A 497 -32.02 4.50 -8.06
C GLY A 497 -30.95 4.48 -6.95
N ARG A 498 -31.19 5.11 -5.78
CA ARG A 498 -30.25 5.17 -4.64
C ARG A 498 -30.00 3.80 -3.99
N VAL A 499 -30.94 2.88 -4.07
CA VAL A 499 -30.79 1.51 -3.58
C VAL A 499 -30.31 0.63 -4.72
N VAL A 500 -29.04 0.22 -4.61
CA VAL A 500 -28.34 -0.66 -5.55
C VAL A 500 -28.04 -1.98 -4.84
N LEU A 501 -28.44 -3.09 -5.44
CA LEU A 501 -28.29 -4.44 -4.89
C LEU A 501 -27.39 -5.26 -5.81
N THR A 502 -26.32 -5.83 -5.25
CA THR A 502 -25.37 -6.67 -5.98
C THR A 502 -25.98 -8.04 -6.26
N ALA A 503 -25.97 -8.45 -7.52
CA ALA A 503 -26.62 -9.68 -7.97
C ALA A 503 -25.68 -10.66 -8.70
N GLY A 504 -25.94 -11.96 -8.52
CA GLY A 504 -25.30 -13.04 -9.27
C GLY A 504 -25.94 -13.22 -10.65
N PRO A 505 -25.16 -13.42 -11.74
CA PRO A 505 -25.70 -13.63 -13.07
C PRO A 505 -26.20 -15.07 -13.30
N ALA A 506 -27.10 -15.24 -14.26
CA ALA A 506 -27.44 -16.55 -14.83
C ALA A 506 -26.53 -16.92 -16.01
N GLN A 507 -26.33 -18.23 -16.23
CA GLN A 507 -25.69 -18.79 -17.43
C GLN A 507 -26.65 -18.94 -18.63
N PHE A 508 -27.92 -18.55 -18.46
CA PHE A 508 -29.00 -18.72 -19.42
C PHE A 508 -29.88 -17.45 -19.47
N GLY A 509 -30.62 -17.27 -20.55
CA GLY A 509 -31.32 -16.02 -20.83
C GLY A 509 -30.42 -14.94 -21.46
N PRO A 510 -30.94 -13.74 -21.74
CA PRO A 510 -30.18 -12.64 -22.32
C PRO A 510 -29.06 -12.15 -21.40
N ASP A 511 -27.85 -12.05 -21.94
CA ASP A 511 -26.71 -11.45 -21.25
C ASP A 511 -26.87 -9.93 -21.15
N LEU A 512 -27.14 -9.43 -19.93
CA LEU A 512 -27.31 -8.01 -19.63
C LEU A 512 -26.07 -7.15 -19.95
N SER A 513 -24.88 -7.73 -20.19
CA SER A 513 -23.71 -6.99 -20.68
C SER A 513 -23.75 -6.68 -22.18
N LYS A 514 -24.64 -7.33 -22.94
CA LYS A 514 -24.79 -7.20 -24.40
C LYS A 514 -26.17 -6.73 -24.84
N HIS A 515 -27.18 -6.89 -23.98
CA HIS A 515 -28.55 -6.48 -24.25
C HIS A 515 -28.95 -5.23 -23.47
N LYS A 516 -30.00 -4.56 -23.96
CA LYS A 516 -30.59 -3.39 -23.30
C LYS A 516 -31.17 -3.80 -21.94
N GLU A 517 -30.97 -2.94 -20.95
CA GLU A 517 -31.43 -3.12 -19.57
C GLU A 517 -32.94 -3.43 -19.50
N THR A 518 -33.34 -4.18 -18.47
CA THR A 518 -34.75 -4.55 -18.26
C THR A 518 -35.30 -3.83 -17.04
N ARG A 519 -36.25 -2.92 -17.27
CA ARG A 519 -36.96 -2.15 -16.25
C ARG A 519 -38.39 -2.70 -16.10
N GLY A 520 -38.89 -2.80 -14.88
CA GLY A 520 -40.30 -3.12 -14.65
C GLY A 520 -40.68 -3.31 -13.19
N PHE A 521 -41.99 -3.34 -12.92
CA PHE A 521 -42.53 -3.57 -11.59
C PHE A 521 -42.25 -4.99 -11.10
N VAL A 522 -41.98 -5.17 -9.81
CA VAL A 522 -41.75 -6.49 -9.20
C VAL A 522 -43.06 -7.12 -8.71
N ALA A 523 -43.16 -8.45 -8.83
CA ALA A 523 -44.31 -9.21 -8.34
C ALA A 523 -43.91 -10.60 -7.85
N SER A 524 -44.44 -11.02 -6.69
CA SER A 524 -44.15 -12.35 -6.13
C SER A 524 -44.93 -13.47 -6.82
N SER A 525 -44.20 -14.49 -7.25
CA SER A 525 -44.76 -15.73 -7.81
C SER A 525 -45.51 -16.58 -6.74
N LYS A 526 -46.45 -17.40 -7.20
CA LYS A 526 -47.11 -18.46 -6.42
C LYS A 526 -47.11 -19.76 -7.25
N PRO A 527 -46.57 -20.89 -6.75
CA PRO A 527 -45.82 -21.00 -5.50
C PRO A 527 -44.53 -20.18 -5.53
N TYR A 528 -44.15 -19.59 -4.39
CA TYR A 528 -43.02 -18.67 -4.32
C TYR A 528 -41.68 -19.31 -4.73
N ASN A 529 -41.55 -20.64 -4.59
CA ASN A 529 -40.37 -21.36 -5.06
C ASN A 529 -40.28 -21.53 -6.60
N GLY A 530 -41.30 -21.17 -7.38
CA GLY A 530 -41.31 -21.27 -8.84
C GLY A 530 -41.09 -22.68 -9.42
N CYS A 531 -41.22 -23.75 -8.62
CA CYS A 531 -40.90 -25.13 -9.03
C CYS A 531 -42.04 -25.87 -9.75
N SER A 532 -43.16 -25.21 -9.97
CA SER A 532 -44.27 -25.68 -10.81
C SER A 532 -44.80 -24.52 -11.64
N GLU A 533 -45.73 -24.80 -12.54
CA GLU A 533 -46.54 -23.75 -13.16
C GLU A 533 -47.12 -22.80 -12.10
N LEU A 534 -47.12 -21.50 -12.41
CA LEU A 534 -47.59 -20.47 -11.49
C LEU A 534 -49.12 -20.49 -11.41
N THR A 535 -49.65 -20.40 -10.20
CA THR A 535 -51.09 -20.28 -9.94
C THR A 535 -51.59 -18.83 -9.97
N ASN A 536 -50.68 -17.86 -10.11
CA ASN A 536 -50.98 -16.42 -10.22
C ASN A 536 -50.37 -15.75 -11.47
N PRO A 537 -50.49 -16.30 -12.69
CA PRO A 537 -49.82 -15.74 -13.87
C PRO A 537 -50.24 -14.28 -14.15
N GLU A 538 -51.51 -13.94 -13.93
CA GLU A 538 -52.03 -12.56 -14.06
C GLU A 538 -51.30 -11.52 -13.20
N ALA A 539 -50.74 -11.92 -12.05
CA ALA A 539 -50.01 -11.02 -11.16
C ALA A 539 -48.55 -10.79 -11.60
N VAL A 540 -48.02 -11.66 -12.45
CA VAL A 540 -46.60 -11.70 -12.86
C VAL A 540 -46.43 -11.30 -14.33
N MET A 541 -47.49 -11.38 -15.14
CA MET A 541 -47.51 -10.97 -16.54
C MET A 541 -47.08 -9.50 -16.72
N GLY A 542 -46.08 -9.28 -17.57
CA GLY A 542 -45.51 -7.95 -17.82
C GLY A 542 -44.61 -7.41 -16.70
N LYS A 543 -44.38 -8.18 -15.62
CA LYS A 543 -43.63 -7.78 -14.42
C LYS A 543 -42.34 -8.61 -14.25
N ILE A 544 -41.46 -8.17 -13.36
CA ILE A 544 -40.26 -8.89 -12.94
C ILE A 544 -40.66 -9.83 -11.80
N ALA A 545 -40.53 -11.13 -12.03
CA ALA A 545 -41.00 -12.14 -11.08
C ALA A 545 -40.00 -12.35 -9.93
N LEU A 546 -40.48 -12.23 -8.69
CA LEU A 546 -39.74 -12.69 -7.52
C LEU A 546 -40.04 -14.17 -7.26
N VAL A 547 -38.98 -14.97 -7.19
CA VAL A 547 -39.01 -16.40 -6.87
C VAL A 547 -37.96 -16.70 -5.79
N GLN A 548 -38.26 -17.65 -4.91
CA GLN A 548 -37.29 -18.16 -3.94
C GLN A 548 -36.43 -19.27 -4.55
N ARG A 549 -35.20 -19.38 -4.07
CA ARG A 549 -34.42 -20.62 -4.16
C ARG A 549 -35.20 -21.78 -3.53
N GLY A 550 -34.94 -23.00 -4.01
CA GLY A 550 -35.63 -24.20 -3.56
C GLY A 550 -35.09 -25.44 -4.27
N GLN A 551 -35.85 -26.54 -4.22
CA GLN A 551 -35.36 -27.87 -4.63
C GLN A 551 -35.28 -28.10 -6.15
N CYS A 552 -35.85 -27.21 -6.98
CA CYS A 552 -35.79 -27.27 -8.45
C CYS A 552 -34.67 -26.39 -9.03
N MET A 553 -34.26 -26.69 -10.26
CA MET A 553 -33.18 -25.98 -10.96
C MET A 553 -33.57 -24.55 -11.35
N PHE A 554 -32.60 -23.63 -11.43
CA PHE A 554 -32.88 -22.22 -11.72
C PHE A 554 -33.48 -21.99 -13.12
N ALA A 555 -33.01 -22.73 -14.14
CA ALA A 555 -33.57 -22.68 -15.49
C ALA A 555 -35.04 -23.15 -15.55
N GLU A 556 -35.44 -24.08 -14.69
CA GLU A 556 -36.84 -24.54 -14.58
C GLU A 556 -37.75 -23.42 -14.04
N LYS A 557 -37.30 -22.72 -12.98
CA LYS A 557 -38.00 -21.53 -12.46
C LYS A 557 -38.16 -20.45 -13.54
N ALA A 558 -37.09 -20.19 -14.30
CA ALA A 558 -37.07 -19.20 -15.38
C ALA A 558 -38.09 -19.54 -16.49
N ARG A 559 -38.20 -20.82 -16.90
CA ARG A 559 -39.24 -21.26 -17.85
C ARG A 559 -40.65 -21.08 -17.28
N ASN A 560 -40.87 -21.43 -16.01
CA ASN A 560 -42.19 -21.30 -15.38
C ASN A 560 -42.68 -19.85 -15.31
N ILE A 561 -41.82 -18.90 -14.90
CA ILE A 561 -42.18 -17.47 -14.86
C ILE A 561 -42.27 -16.85 -16.26
N GLN A 562 -41.45 -17.30 -17.23
CA GLN A 562 -41.56 -16.88 -18.63
C GLN A 562 -42.89 -17.33 -19.26
N ASN A 563 -43.32 -18.57 -19.00
CA ASN A 563 -44.61 -19.09 -19.44
C ASN A 563 -45.79 -18.34 -18.79
N ALA A 564 -45.60 -17.79 -17.59
CA ALA A 564 -46.55 -16.89 -16.93
C ALA A 564 -46.53 -15.44 -17.48
N GLY A 565 -45.65 -15.13 -18.45
CA GLY A 565 -45.55 -13.82 -19.08
C GLY A 565 -44.67 -12.80 -18.36
N ALA A 566 -43.79 -13.22 -17.45
CA ALA A 566 -42.79 -12.34 -16.84
C ALA A 566 -41.86 -11.74 -17.91
N ILE A 567 -41.35 -10.52 -17.68
CA ILE A 567 -40.33 -9.88 -18.55
C ILE A 567 -38.89 -10.05 -18.03
N GLY A 568 -38.74 -10.57 -16.82
CA GLY A 568 -37.46 -10.83 -16.13
C GLY A 568 -37.72 -11.55 -14.80
N GLY A 569 -36.68 -12.01 -14.14
CA GLY A 569 -36.82 -12.69 -12.85
C GLY A 569 -35.65 -12.49 -11.89
N ILE A 570 -35.96 -12.42 -10.60
CA ILE A 570 -35.00 -12.36 -9.51
C ILE A 570 -35.23 -13.57 -8.61
N VAL A 571 -34.18 -14.37 -8.41
CA VAL A 571 -34.18 -15.50 -7.47
C VAL A 571 -33.55 -15.05 -6.14
N ILE A 572 -34.33 -15.12 -5.06
CA ILE A 572 -33.87 -14.77 -3.71
C ILE A 572 -33.45 -16.05 -2.95
N ASP A 573 -32.28 -16.03 -2.34
CA ASP A 573 -31.74 -17.14 -1.55
C ASP A 573 -32.65 -17.53 -0.36
N ASP A 574 -32.73 -18.82 -0.06
CA ASP A 574 -33.52 -19.37 1.06
C ASP A 574 -32.72 -19.53 2.37
N ASN A 575 -31.41 -19.29 2.33
CA ASN A 575 -30.53 -19.32 3.49
C ASN A 575 -30.51 -17.94 4.20
N GLU A 576 -31.20 -17.84 5.34
CA GLU A 576 -31.29 -16.60 6.12
C GLU A 576 -29.91 -16.05 6.50
N GLY A 577 -29.70 -14.75 6.29
CA GLY A 577 -28.46 -14.06 6.61
C GLY A 577 -27.34 -14.19 5.58
N SER A 578 -27.56 -14.84 4.43
CA SER A 578 -26.64 -14.74 3.29
C SER A 578 -26.59 -13.32 2.73
N SER A 579 -25.41 -12.90 2.26
CA SER A 579 -25.16 -11.56 1.69
C SER A 579 -23.98 -11.59 0.73
N SER A 580 -23.96 -10.68 -0.25
CA SER A 580 -22.79 -10.49 -1.14
C SER A 580 -21.54 -10.00 -0.41
N ASP A 581 -21.70 -9.43 0.79
CA ASP A 581 -20.59 -8.96 1.63
C ASP A 581 -19.84 -10.11 2.32
N THR A 582 -20.51 -11.26 2.51
CA THR A 582 -20.03 -12.37 3.36
C THR A 582 -19.82 -13.69 2.61
N ALA A 583 -20.36 -13.82 1.40
CA ALA A 583 -20.21 -15.00 0.55
C ALA A 583 -19.88 -14.60 -0.90
N PRO A 584 -18.98 -15.34 -1.59
CA PRO A 584 -18.69 -15.09 -2.99
C PRO A 584 -19.94 -15.33 -3.85
N LEU A 585 -20.20 -14.43 -4.79
CA LEU A 585 -21.27 -14.57 -5.76
C LEU A 585 -21.03 -15.82 -6.62
N PHE A 586 -22.08 -16.61 -6.79
CA PHE A 586 -22.11 -17.77 -7.67
C PHE A 586 -23.12 -17.56 -8.79
N GLN A 587 -22.96 -18.31 -9.87
CA GLN A 587 -23.84 -18.22 -11.03
C GLN A 587 -25.01 -19.18 -10.93
N MET A 588 -26.17 -18.75 -11.43
CA MET A 588 -27.28 -19.68 -11.66
C MET A 588 -26.98 -20.52 -12.91
N ALA A 589 -26.62 -21.78 -12.68
CA ALA A 589 -26.40 -22.77 -13.74
C ALA A 589 -27.71 -23.30 -14.33
N GLY A 590 -27.65 -23.73 -15.60
CA GLY A 590 -28.77 -24.36 -16.31
C GLY A 590 -29.16 -25.74 -15.74
N ASP A 591 -30.25 -26.32 -16.26
CA ASP A 591 -30.76 -27.64 -15.83
C ASP A 591 -30.17 -28.84 -16.60
N GLY A 592 -29.04 -28.63 -17.28
CA GLY A 592 -28.38 -29.65 -18.11
C GLY A 592 -29.10 -29.97 -19.44
N LYS A 593 -30.20 -29.28 -19.73
CA LYS A 593 -30.86 -29.26 -21.05
C LYS A 593 -30.37 -28.05 -21.85
N ASP A 594 -30.78 -27.98 -23.10
CA ASP A 594 -30.70 -26.72 -23.85
C ASP A 594 -31.49 -25.61 -23.13
N THR A 595 -30.94 -24.41 -23.11
CA THR A 595 -31.50 -23.23 -22.42
C THR A 595 -31.75 -22.05 -23.36
N ASP A 596 -31.57 -22.25 -24.68
CA ASP A 596 -31.94 -21.29 -25.72
C ASP A 596 -33.44 -20.96 -25.73
N ASP A 597 -34.28 -21.73 -25.03
CA ASP A 597 -35.70 -21.44 -24.87
C ASP A 597 -35.98 -20.31 -23.86
N ILE A 598 -35.01 -19.96 -23.00
CA ILE A 598 -35.12 -18.87 -22.02
C ILE A 598 -34.70 -17.56 -22.67
N ARG A 599 -35.63 -16.60 -22.74
CA ARG A 599 -35.52 -15.30 -23.41
C ARG A 599 -35.66 -14.11 -22.46
N ILE A 600 -35.87 -14.34 -21.17
CA ILE A 600 -35.93 -13.31 -20.12
C ILE A 600 -34.65 -13.28 -19.28
N PRO A 601 -34.17 -12.10 -18.83
CA PRO A 601 -32.98 -12.00 -17.98
C PRO A 601 -33.28 -12.48 -16.56
N MET A 602 -32.30 -13.15 -15.97
CA MET A 602 -32.40 -13.80 -14.66
C MET A 602 -31.23 -13.41 -13.77
N LEU A 603 -31.52 -12.93 -12.56
CA LEU A 603 -30.54 -12.51 -11.55
C LEU A 603 -30.78 -13.22 -10.22
N PHE A 604 -29.71 -13.37 -9.43
CA PHE A 604 -29.73 -13.96 -8.10
C PHE A 604 -29.41 -12.92 -7.03
N LEU A 605 -30.21 -12.84 -5.96
CA LEU A 605 -29.91 -12.06 -4.77
C LEU A 605 -29.77 -12.99 -3.56
N PHE A 606 -28.79 -12.70 -2.71
CA PHE A 606 -28.70 -13.30 -1.39
C PHE A 606 -29.84 -12.79 -0.48
N SER A 607 -30.03 -13.42 0.68
CA SER A 607 -31.20 -13.22 1.54
C SER A 607 -31.33 -11.77 2.05
N LYS A 608 -30.21 -11.14 2.44
CA LYS A 608 -30.15 -9.76 2.97
C LYS A 608 -30.48 -8.70 1.91
N GLU A 609 -30.03 -8.90 0.68
CA GLU A 609 -30.30 -7.98 -0.44
C GLU A 609 -31.72 -8.22 -0.98
N GLY A 610 -32.18 -9.46 -1.01
CA GLY A 610 -33.55 -9.82 -1.37
C GLY A 610 -34.60 -9.29 -0.38
N SER A 611 -34.30 -9.24 0.92
CA SER A 611 -35.24 -8.68 1.91
C SER A 611 -35.53 -7.20 1.68
N ILE A 612 -34.56 -6.42 1.18
CA ILE A 612 -34.75 -4.99 0.87
C ILE A 612 -35.87 -4.79 -0.18
N ILE A 613 -35.91 -5.63 -1.23
CA ILE A 613 -37.00 -5.60 -2.22
C ILE A 613 -38.33 -6.07 -1.59
N LEU A 614 -38.30 -7.12 -0.77
CA LEU A 614 -39.51 -7.66 -0.14
C LEU A 614 -40.13 -6.68 0.87
N ASP A 615 -39.33 -5.92 1.60
CA ASP A 615 -39.78 -4.89 2.52
C ASP A 615 -40.29 -3.66 1.75
N ALA A 616 -39.62 -3.25 0.67
CA ALA A 616 -40.15 -2.22 -0.22
C ALA A 616 -41.55 -2.56 -0.78
N ILE A 617 -41.81 -3.82 -1.18
CA ILE A 617 -43.14 -4.26 -1.67
C ILE A 617 -44.21 -4.28 -0.56
N ARG A 618 -43.80 -4.38 0.72
CA ARG A 618 -44.73 -4.31 1.86
C ARG A 618 -45.10 -2.87 2.22
N GLU A 619 -44.19 -1.93 1.96
CA GLU A 619 -44.32 -0.52 2.34
C GLU A 619 -44.89 0.35 1.22
N TYR A 620 -44.64 0.01 -0.06
CA TYR A 620 -45.05 0.76 -1.24
C TYR A 620 -45.86 -0.11 -2.21
N GLU A 621 -46.98 0.40 -2.73
CA GLU A 621 -47.91 -0.39 -3.56
C GLU A 621 -47.32 -0.85 -4.90
N GLU A 622 -46.48 -0.03 -5.53
CA GLU A 622 -45.82 -0.34 -6.80
C GLU A 622 -44.30 -0.08 -6.71
N VAL A 623 -43.53 -1.16 -6.55
CA VAL A 623 -42.07 -1.13 -6.59
C VAL A 623 -41.58 -1.46 -7.99
N GLU A 624 -40.72 -0.61 -8.54
CA GLU A 624 -40.11 -0.78 -9.87
C GLU A 624 -38.60 -0.97 -9.75
N VAL A 625 -38.04 -1.93 -10.50
CA VAL A 625 -36.61 -2.22 -10.50
C VAL A 625 -36.00 -2.22 -11.90
N LEU A 626 -34.71 -1.91 -11.97
CA LEU A 626 -33.87 -1.99 -13.15
C LEU A 626 -32.87 -3.14 -13.00
N LEU A 627 -32.84 -4.06 -13.96
CA LEU A 627 -31.84 -5.13 -14.09
C LEU A 627 -30.79 -4.72 -15.13
N SER A 628 -29.53 -4.61 -14.72
CA SER A 628 -28.45 -4.07 -15.55
C SER A 628 -27.09 -4.75 -15.33
N ASP A 629 -26.15 -4.52 -16.25
CA ASP A 629 -24.75 -4.95 -16.10
C ASP A 629 -24.07 -4.25 -14.92
N LYS A 630 -24.34 -2.96 -14.75
CA LYS A 630 -23.81 -2.10 -13.68
C LYS A 630 -24.88 -1.10 -13.22
N ALA A 631 -24.71 -0.56 -12.02
CA ALA A 631 -25.54 0.53 -11.53
C ALA A 631 -25.39 1.78 -12.41
N LYS A 632 -26.48 2.53 -12.58
CA LYS A 632 -26.52 3.82 -13.26
C LYS A 632 -26.53 4.98 -12.28
N ASP A 633 -25.85 6.05 -12.69
CA ASP A 633 -25.95 7.40 -12.12
C ASP A 633 -27.26 8.09 -12.56
N ARG A 634 -27.64 9.18 -11.87
CA ARG A 634 -28.92 9.89 -12.08
C ARG A 634 -29.01 10.55 -13.45
N ASP A 635 -30.14 10.35 -14.13
CA ASP A 635 -30.70 11.37 -15.03
C ASP A 635 -31.31 12.50 -14.17
N PRO A 636 -31.04 13.80 -14.46
CA PRO A 636 -31.47 14.92 -13.62
C PRO A 636 -32.92 15.41 -13.87
N GLU A 637 -33.65 14.86 -14.84
CA GLU A 637 -34.92 15.44 -15.30
C GLU A 637 -36.18 15.06 -14.47
N MET A 638 -36.09 14.16 -13.50
CA MET A 638 -37.26 13.58 -12.81
C MET A 638 -37.69 14.25 -11.47
N ASP A 639 -37.11 15.38 -11.07
CA ASP A 639 -37.50 16.08 -9.82
C ASP A 639 -38.67 17.10 -10.01
N ASN A 640 -39.35 17.12 -11.16
CA ASN A 640 -40.26 18.22 -11.56
C ASN A 640 -41.67 17.81 -12.06
N GLU A 641 -42.27 16.75 -11.54
CA GLU A 641 -43.72 16.50 -11.72
C GLU A 641 -44.41 16.05 -10.42
N GLU A 642 -44.98 17.02 -9.67
CA GLU A 642 -46.20 16.79 -8.88
C GLU A 642 -46.88 18.11 -8.44
N GLN A 643 -47.86 18.58 -9.21
CA GLN A 643 -49.08 19.21 -8.67
C GLN A 643 -50.19 19.24 -9.73
N PRO A 644 -51.42 18.76 -9.45
CA PRO A 644 -52.50 18.72 -10.42
C PRO A 644 -53.18 20.09 -10.54
N SER A 645 -53.42 20.55 -11.78
CA SER A 645 -54.33 21.68 -12.05
C SER A 645 -55.34 21.36 -13.15
N SER A 646 -56.47 22.03 -13.07
CA SER A 646 -57.74 21.71 -13.74
C SER A 646 -57.76 21.89 -15.25
N GLU A 647 -58.64 21.15 -15.90
CA GLU A 647 -59.07 21.35 -17.30
C GLU A 647 -59.46 22.82 -17.59
N ASN A 648 -58.91 23.40 -18.67
CA ASN A 648 -59.71 23.87 -19.82
C ASN A 648 -58.88 24.52 -20.96
N ASP A 649 -59.21 24.10 -22.18
CA ASP A 649 -59.21 24.82 -23.47
C ASP A 649 -58.15 25.89 -23.85
N SER A 650 -57.43 25.54 -24.93
CA SER A 650 -57.39 26.28 -26.22
C SER A 650 -56.23 27.27 -26.57
N GLN A 651 -55.63 26.96 -27.73
CA GLN A 651 -55.13 27.84 -28.81
C GLN A 651 -53.92 28.81 -28.61
N ASN A 652 -52.94 28.56 -29.50
CA ASN A 652 -52.16 29.50 -30.32
C ASN A 652 -51.11 30.48 -29.72
N GLN A 653 -49.90 30.29 -30.27
CA GLN A 653 -49.01 31.30 -30.87
C GLN A 653 -48.23 32.33 -30.01
N SER A 654 -46.92 32.29 -30.27
CA SER A 654 -45.99 33.42 -30.48
C SER A 654 -45.59 34.33 -29.31
N ALA A 655 -44.28 34.24 -29.03
CA ALA A 655 -43.33 35.35 -29.12
C ALA A 655 -43.21 36.38 -27.95
N GLU A 656 -41.95 36.50 -27.54
CA GLU A 656 -41.24 37.75 -27.18
C GLU A 656 -41.47 38.45 -25.82
N GLN A 657 -40.38 38.38 -25.04
CA GLN A 657 -39.58 39.52 -24.56
C GLN A 657 -39.84 40.18 -23.18
N ILE A 658 -38.83 39.94 -22.32
CA ILE A 658 -38.07 40.90 -21.48
C ILE A 658 -38.79 41.58 -20.29
N ILE A 659 -37.96 41.81 -19.26
CA ILE A 659 -38.02 42.80 -18.17
C ILE A 659 -38.28 42.21 -16.77
N SER A 660 -37.14 41.85 -16.17
CA SER A 660 -36.82 41.91 -14.74
C SER A 660 -37.60 42.93 -13.89
N ILE A 661 -37.90 42.56 -12.64
CA ILE A 661 -37.82 43.45 -11.45
C ILE A 661 -37.75 42.55 -10.21
N SER A 662 -36.69 42.71 -9.41
CA SER A 662 -36.70 42.39 -7.97
C SER A 662 -37.15 43.65 -7.22
N PRO A 663 -37.81 43.54 -6.06
CA PRO A 663 -37.02 43.81 -4.85
C PRO A 663 -37.40 43.01 -3.59
N THR A 664 -36.37 42.84 -2.77
CA THR A 664 -36.31 42.72 -1.29
C THR A 664 -37.50 43.28 -0.47
N VAL A 665 -37.77 42.69 0.72
CA VAL A 665 -37.41 43.24 2.07
C VAL A 665 -37.94 42.35 3.22
N ASP A 666 -37.06 42.15 4.21
CA ASP A 666 -37.13 41.80 5.65
C ASP A 666 -38.46 41.53 6.42
N LEU A 667 -38.33 40.69 7.48
CA LEU A 667 -38.67 40.87 8.92
C LEU A 667 -38.93 39.47 9.56
N VAL A 668 -38.20 38.92 10.55
CA VAL A 668 -37.85 39.33 11.95
C VAL A 668 -38.88 38.86 13.01
N ASP A 669 -38.38 38.48 14.20
CA ASP A 669 -39.06 38.06 15.47
C ASP A 669 -39.65 36.62 15.54
N GLN A 670 -39.67 35.87 16.66
CA GLN A 670 -39.07 36.06 18.02
C GLN A 670 -38.95 34.75 18.84
N GLU A 671 -37.99 34.73 19.77
CA GLU A 671 -37.96 34.20 21.17
C GLU A 671 -38.83 32.98 21.63
N THR A 672 -38.23 31.85 22.07
CA THR A 672 -37.74 31.41 23.43
C THR A 672 -38.80 30.68 24.31
N PRO A 673 -38.56 30.28 25.61
CA PRO A 673 -37.93 29.00 26.01
C PRO A 673 -38.67 28.25 27.16
N GLU A 674 -38.06 27.18 27.71
CA GLU A 674 -38.02 26.74 29.15
C GLU A 674 -37.31 25.34 29.19
N GLU A 675 -36.24 25.02 29.94
CA GLU A 675 -35.84 25.14 31.36
C GLU A 675 -36.07 23.88 32.23
N SER A 676 -34.98 23.35 32.80
CA SER A 676 -34.76 22.92 34.22
C SER A 676 -33.58 21.93 34.31
N SER A 677 -32.40 22.26 34.86
CA SER A 677 -32.00 22.42 36.29
C SER A 677 -31.74 21.03 36.97
N LEU A 678 -30.75 20.77 37.85
CA LEU A 678 -30.07 21.56 38.89
C LEU A 678 -28.63 21.06 39.22
N ASN A 679 -27.70 22.02 39.41
CA ASN A 679 -26.76 22.25 40.54
C ASN A 679 -26.09 21.12 41.37
N SER A 680 -24.77 21.29 41.55
CA SER A 680 -24.13 21.49 42.88
C SER A 680 -22.79 22.25 42.75
N SER A 681 -22.41 23.05 43.75
CA SER A 681 -21.47 24.19 43.61
C SER A 681 -20.25 24.10 44.58
N PRO A 682 -19.42 25.14 44.89
CA PRO A 682 -17.96 24.98 44.95
C PRO A 682 -17.31 25.33 46.33
N GLU A 683 -15.98 25.29 46.42
CA GLU A 683 -15.22 25.91 47.51
C GLU A 683 -13.88 26.54 47.02
N SER A 684 -13.25 27.39 47.84
CA SER A 684 -12.32 28.45 47.39
C SER A 684 -11.28 28.87 48.46
N LEU A 685 -10.28 29.69 48.05
CA LEU A 685 -9.30 30.45 48.89
C LEU A 685 -8.13 29.62 49.51
N SER A 686 -6.90 30.13 49.77
CA SER A 686 -6.14 31.35 49.39
C SER A 686 -4.61 31.19 49.78
N PRO A 687 -3.73 32.19 50.08
CA PRO A 687 -2.43 32.35 49.36
C PRO A 687 -1.16 32.61 50.25
N ALA A 688 -0.09 33.16 49.63
CA ALA A 688 1.17 33.73 50.19
C ALA A 688 2.23 32.71 50.70
N ASP A 689 3.55 33.00 50.80
CA ASP A 689 4.37 34.23 50.64
C ASP A 689 5.33 34.14 49.41
N ILE A 690 6.10 35.13 48.90
CA ILE A 690 6.65 36.46 49.33
C ILE A 690 8.10 36.42 49.93
N GLU A 691 8.89 37.50 49.69
CA GLU A 691 10.32 37.78 50.02
C GLU A 691 11.46 37.08 49.22
N ASP A 692 12.53 37.74 48.74
CA ASP A 692 12.73 39.16 48.39
C ASP A 692 13.98 39.39 47.47
N ALA A 693 14.10 40.63 46.97
CA ALA A 693 15.10 41.28 46.09
C ALA A 693 16.62 41.13 46.46
N ALA A 694 17.65 41.64 45.75
CA ALA A 694 17.79 42.67 44.69
C ALA A 694 19.13 42.44 43.90
N ASP A 695 19.23 42.63 42.57
CA ASP A 695 19.55 43.87 41.82
C ASP A 695 21.08 44.17 41.62
N VAL A 696 21.39 45.08 40.68
CA VAL A 696 22.68 45.70 40.29
C VAL A 696 23.40 45.15 39.03
N SER A 697 23.51 46.03 38.03
CA SER A 697 24.43 46.04 36.87
C SER A 697 25.21 47.38 36.85
N PRO A 698 26.02 47.70 35.82
CA PRO A 698 27.34 47.20 35.44
C PRO A 698 28.47 48.23 35.78
N PRO A 699 29.71 48.12 35.26
CA PRO A 699 30.08 48.95 34.08
C PRO A 699 31.15 48.37 33.12
N GLU A 700 31.47 49.15 32.08
CA GLU A 700 32.42 48.90 30.98
C GLU A 700 33.92 48.99 31.38
N GLN A 701 34.85 48.39 30.60
CA GLN A 701 35.85 49.12 29.78
C GLN A 701 36.95 48.25 29.10
N THR A 702 37.22 48.57 27.83
CA THR A 702 38.46 48.47 27.03
C THR A 702 39.70 47.68 27.50
N SER A 703 40.33 46.91 26.60
CA SER A 703 41.64 47.28 25.97
C SER A 703 42.24 46.16 25.08
N SER A 704 43.03 46.57 24.07
CA SER A 704 43.88 45.72 23.23
C SER A 704 45.34 45.74 23.72
N PRO A 705 46.20 44.80 23.26
CA PRO A 705 47.38 45.28 22.53
C PRO A 705 47.88 44.39 21.37
N THR A 706 48.71 45.00 20.51
CA THR A 706 49.41 44.46 19.33
C THR A 706 50.88 44.09 19.60
N ALA A 707 51.41 43.04 18.94
CA ALA A 707 52.80 42.89 18.40
C ALA A 707 52.96 41.44 17.84
N ASN A 708 53.30 41.17 16.58
CA ASN A 708 54.53 41.40 15.78
C ASN A 708 55.64 40.34 15.93
N HIS A 709 56.40 40.13 14.83
CA HIS A 709 57.52 39.19 14.60
C HIS A 709 57.12 37.72 14.34
N GLU A 710 57.77 36.95 13.45
CA GLU A 710 58.69 37.27 12.33
C GLU A 710 58.78 36.06 11.37
N THR A 711 58.99 36.30 10.08
CA THR A 711 59.47 35.28 9.12
C THR A 711 61.00 35.14 9.23
N PRO A 712 61.57 33.97 8.90
CA PRO A 712 62.22 33.90 7.59
C PRO A 712 62.02 32.59 6.81
N SER A 713 62.11 32.72 5.49
CA SER A 713 62.33 31.68 4.48
C SER A 713 63.67 30.95 4.65
N LEU A 714 63.78 29.74 4.08
CA LEU A 714 64.93 29.37 3.23
C LEU A 714 64.65 28.12 2.38
N ASP A 715 65.30 28.07 1.22
CA ASP A 715 65.05 27.16 0.09
C ASP A 715 65.72 25.79 0.22
N GLY A 716 65.40 24.88 -0.72
CA GLY A 716 66.00 23.55 -0.81
C GLY A 716 65.57 22.76 -2.04
N GLU A 717 65.95 23.23 -3.24
CA GLU A 717 65.89 22.44 -4.48
C GLU A 717 66.82 21.21 -4.41
N CYS A 718 66.50 20.13 -5.14
CA CYS A 718 67.20 19.80 -6.40
C CYS A 718 66.95 18.37 -6.92
N THR A 719 66.76 18.30 -8.25
CA THR A 719 67.23 17.26 -9.21
C THR A 719 66.80 15.80 -9.01
N ASP A 720 66.16 15.09 -9.95
CA ASP A 720 66.26 14.96 -11.44
C ASP A 720 66.88 13.61 -11.85
N LEU A 721 66.68 13.28 -13.13
CA LEU A 721 67.20 12.17 -13.95
C LEU A 721 66.23 10.98 -14.05
N ASP A 722 65.53 10.83 -15.19
CA ASP A 722 66.01 10.24 -16.47
C ASP A 722 66.04 8.69 -16.39
N ASN A 723 65.77 7.85 -17.40
CA ASN A 723 65.21 7.94 -18.76
C ASN A 723 64.86 6.47 -19.19
N GLN A 724 64.20 6.10 -20.29
CA GLN A 724 63.78 6.79 -21.53
C GLN A 724 62.61 6.03 -22.22
N LEU A 725 62.10 6.59 -23.33
CA LEU A 725 61.66 6.02 -24.65
C LEU A 725 61.50 4.47 -24.82
N GLU A 726 60.70 3.92 -25.75
CA GLU A 726 60.34 4.39 -27.10
C GLU A 726 59.15 3.58 -27.70
N GLU A 727 58.25 4.25 -28.46
CA GLU A 727 57.59 3.78 -29.72
C GLU A 727 56.76 2.45 -29.80
N GLN A 728 55.77 2.24 -30.69
CA GLN A 728 55.24 2.99 -31.85
C GLN A 728 53.82 2.51 -32.23
N SER A 729 52.99 3.39 -32.84
CA SER A 729 52.01 3.18 -33.97
C SER A 729 51.04 1.96 -34.01
N GLU A 730 49.81 2.00 -34.56
CA GLU A 730 48.97 3.05 -35.18
C GLU A 730 47.56 2.47 -35.47
N THR A 731 46.52 3.33 -35.51
CA THR A 731 45.23 3.15 -36.26
C THR A 731 44.28 1.97 -35.86
N GLU A 732 42.95 1.99 -36.04
CA GLU A 732 42.03 2.82 -36.82
C GLU A 732 40.78 3.31 -36.02
N GLU A 733 40.39 4.55 -36.32
CA GLU A 733 39.06 5.17 -36.51
C GLU A 733 37.93 5.22 -35.44
N ASN A 734 37.56 6.48 -35.12
CA ASN A 734 36.34 6.91 -34.44
C ASN A 734 35.15 7.05 -35.41
N SER A 735 33.93 6.82 -34.92
CA SER A 735 32.78 7.66 -35.32
C SER A 735 31.76 7.81 -34.18
N SER A 736 31.79 8.98 -33.53
CA SER A 736 30.78 9.46 -32.59
C SER A 736 30.62 10.97 -32.81
N PRO A 737 29.40 11.52 -32.94
CA PRO A 737 29.23 12.95 -33.15
C PRO A 737 29.40 13.71 -31.83
N GLU A 738 30.31 14.68 -31.80
CA GLU A 738 30.42 15.63 -30.69
C GLU A 738 29.16 16.51 -30.64
N VAL A 739 28.45 16.45 -29.50
CA VAL A 739 27.45 17.47 -29.13
C VAL A 739 28.07 18.31 -28.02
N SER A 740 28.52 19.52 -28.38
CA SER A 740 29.00 20.51 -27.41
C SER A 740 27.86 20.94 -26.49
N TRP A 741 28.00 20.69 -25.20
CA TRP A 741 27.13 21.25 -24.16
C TRP A 741 27.61 22.64 -23.75
N ASP A 742 27.34 23.62 -24.61
CA ASP A 742 27.56 25.03 -24.28
C ASP A 742 26.66 25.46 -23.11
N LYS A 743 27.27 26.05 -22.08
CA LYS A 743 26.56 26.55 -20.88
C LYS A 743 25.63 27.71 -21.23
N LYS A 744 24.35 27.41 -21.49
CA LYS A 744 23.25 28.37 -21.41
C LYS A 744 22.23 27.93 -20.36
N ALA A 745 22.32 28.52 -19.18
CA ALA A 745 21.22 28.49 -18.23
C ALA A 745 19.99 29.15 -18.88
N GLN A 746 18.83 28.48 -18.84
CA GLN A 746 17.57 29.13 -19.23
C GLN A 746 17.22 30.22 -18.20
N PRO A 747 16.72 31.39 -18.63
CA PRO A 747 16.22 32.40 -17.71
C PRO A 747 15.05 31.86 -16.88
N ILE A 748 15.02 32.20 -15.59
CA ILE A 748 13.91 31.87 -14.68
C ILE A 748 12.55 32.37 -15.21
N ASP A 749 12.56 33.46 -15.99
CA ASP A 749 11.38 34.00 -16.67
C ASP A 749 10.69 32.98 -17.60
N SER A 750 11.43 32.00 -18.14
CA SER A 750 10.85 30.90 -18.94
C SER A 750 10.09 29.91 -18.07
N ILE A 751 10.64 29.55 -16.90
CA ILE A 751 10.02 28.60 -15.97
C ILE A 751 8.79 29.24 -15.31
N LEU A 752 8.86 30.55 -15.01
CA LEU A 752 7.73 31.33 -14.52
C LEU A 752 6.67 31.57 -15.60
N ALA A 753 7.04 31.62 -16.89
CA ALA A 753 6.06 31.67 -17.97
C ALA A 753 5.28 30.35 -18.06
N ASP A 754 5.98 29.21 -18.14
CA ASP A 754 5.37 27.88 -18.17
C ASP A 754 4.44 27.67 -16.96
N TRP A 755 4.85 28.08 -15.74
CA TRP A 755 3.99 28.01 -14.54
C TRP A 755 2.74 28.89 -14.59
N ASN A 756 2.80 30.08 -15.21
CA ASN A 756 1.62 30.91 -15.38
C ASN A 756 0.68 30.33 -16.45
N GLU A 757 1.23 29.70 -17.50
CA GLU A 757 0.45 29.01 -18.54
C GLU A 757 -0.28 27.79 -17.95
N ASP A 758 0.36 27.03 -17.05
CA ASP A 758 -0.27 25.95 -16.26
C ASP A 758 -1.38 26.45 -15.31
N ILE A 759 -1.20 27.63 -14.68
CA ILE A 759 -2.24 28.25 -13.84
C ILE A 759 -3.42 28.73 -14.69
N GLU A 760 -3.18 29.38 -15.83
CA GLU A 760 -4.23 29.79 -16.76
C GLU A 760 -4.98 28.58 -17.35
N ALA A 761 -4.28 27.47 -17.63
CA ALA A 761 -4.92 26.22 -18.04
C ALA A 761 -5.82 25.64 -16.92
N PHE A 762 -5.39 25.68 -15.66
CA PHE A 762 -6.22 25.28 -14.51
C PHE A 762 -7.45 26.18 -14.33
N GLU A 763 -7.31 27.51 -14.48
CA GLU A 763 -8.44 28.46 -14.40
C GLU A 763 -9.40 28.35 -15.59
N MET A 764 -8.96 27.87 -16.76
CA MET A 764 -9.84 27.53 -17.86
C MET A 764 -10.57 26.21 -17.62
N MET A 765 -9.92 25.20 -17.04
CA MET A 765 -10.60 23.97 -16.62
C MET A 765 -11.68 24.22 -15.55
N GLU A 766 -11.44 25.10 -14.56
CA GLU A 766 -12.46 25.46 -13.54
C GLU A 766 -13.63 26.28 -14.13
N LYS A 767 -13.55 26.72 -15.40
CA LYS A 767 -14.65 27.38 -16.15
C LYS A 767 -15.45 26.46 -17.06
N ASP A 768 -14.84 25.40 -17.59
CA ASP A 768 -15.54 24.41 -18.44
C ASP A 768 -16.30 23.34 -17.60
N GLU A 769 -16.13 23.34 -16.27
CA GLU A 769 -16.92 22.54 -15.30
C GLU A 769 -17.99 23.35 -14.53
N LEU A 770 -18.37 24.55 -15.00
CA LEU A 770 -19.43 25.42 -14.45
C LEU A 770 -20.59 25.67 -15.44
#